data_AF-A0A0A9ZAS3-F1
#
_entry.id   AF-A0A0A9ZAS3-F1
#
_cell.length_a   1.000
_cell.length_b   1.000
_cell.length_c   1.000
_cell.angle_alpha   90.00
_cell.angle_beta   90.00
_cell.angle_gamma   90.00
#
_symmetry.space_group_name_H-M   'P 1'
#
loop_
_entity.id
_entity.type
_entity.pdbx_description
1 polymer ?
#
loop_
_entity_poly.entity_id
_entity_poly.type
_entity_poly.pdbx_seq_one_letter_code
_entity_poly.pdbx_strand_id
1 'polypeptide(L)'
;SQQVFHPSGGAPGYGGGFGFSAQHPPPSAYRHGPLAAPSHDFSFPRFPNYVENSLGAFERPSYGNPFGGRPYGVQPPPEQGCPTKTYGPCQKSKYRTIDGSCNSLRNPSQGTPNTKYNRLLPPRYSDGIHLPPVSVTGNKLPGARLVSIVLFPDKPIPDPVWTLSSMQWGQIITHDLSIAMGTTQTKPYANQCCSSDGRLALPSDRAPGQCYAIEIPDDDPLYSKFGQQCMNFIRSTTDVDRGCAPPHAQPHEQMVTVTHYLDASLVYGSDVQTAAALREGARGRLKVDVRGGRQWPPPATNKSATCATQDDDEPCYRFGDVRANQNPQLTVLQIILLREHNRLADNLYHLNPHWDDERLYQEARRILIAEYQHINYAEWLPIFIGTNNMVKYGLLYKTDGFVNDYREDVEPNVLNGHATAAFRYFHSAIQGQIHLIGEQRKAFGALRLSDFFNRPGVIEEGDNMDSLTRGLATQNQEEVDPFLTSEITDYLFRNGMPFGRDLRAIDIQRGRDHGLSSYNDYRQFCGLPKAHSFQDFGDYISPENIEKIALLYAHPDDVDLVVGGSLEKHIKDTLSGPTFLCIMLEQFYRTRVSDRFFYETGNPHVGFTPEQLREIRKSTVSRLFCDNGDHIQYMQPEGFRVIGEKTRCCLATPYPPSI
;
A
#
# COMPACT_ATOMS: atom_id res chain seq x y z
N SER A 1 24.54 -31.30 45.67
CA SER A 1 23.48 -31.77 46.59
C SER A 1 22.20 -31.89 45.77
N GLN A 2 21.88 -33.08 45.24
CA GLN A 2 20.90 -34.05 45.82
C GLN A 2 19.48 -33.44 45.90
N GLN A 3 18.39 -33.94 45.31
CA GLN A 3 17.91 -35.27 44.86
C GLN A 3 16.89 -35.04 43.70
N VAL A 4 16.79 -35.78 42.58
CA VAL A 4 16.37 -37.18 42.32
C VAL A 4 14.95 -37.53 42.79
N PHE A 5 14.02 -37.82 41.86
CA PHE A 5 13.31 -39.12 41.71
C PHE A 5 12.35 -39.14 40.50
N HIS A 6 12.65 -40.01 39.53
CA HIS A 6 11.68 -40.71 38.67
C HIS A 6 11.36 -42.06 39.32
N PRO A 7 10.25 -42.72 38.93
CA PRO A 7 10.45 -44.01 38.28
C PRO A 7 9.51 -44.29 37.10
N SER A 8 10.05 -45.16 36.25
CA SER A 8 9.52 -45.81 35.06
C SER A 8 8.75 -47.10 35.39
N GLY A 9 7.97 -47.59 34.42
CA GLY A 9 7.81 -49.04 34.20
C GLY A 9 6.40 -49.54 33.88
N GLY A 10 6.27 -50.25 32.74
CA GLY A 10 5.37 -51.41 32.64
C GLY A 10 4.37 -51.42 31.48
N ALA A 11 4.77 -51.99 30.33
CA ALA A 11 3.86 -52.68 29.42
C ALA A 11 3.63 -54.13 29.91
N PRO A 12 2.49 -54.76 29.58
CA PRO A 12 2.56 -55.92 28.68
C PRO A 12 1.41 -55.99 27.67
N GLY A 13 1.68 -56.58 26.50
CA GLY A 13 0.66 -57.00 25.53
C GLY A 13 0.19 -58.44 25.79
N TYR A 14 -1.03 -58.76 25.36
CA TYR A 14 -1.46 -60.10 24.95
C TYR A 14 -2.62 -59.98 23.95
N GLY A 15 -2.54 -60.78 22.87
CA GLY A 15 -3.52 -60.82 21.78
C GLY A 15 -4.69 -61.77 22.02
N GLY A 16 -5.63 -61.75 21.08
CA GLY A 16 -6.73 -62.69 20.94
C GLY A 16 -7.45 -62.43 19.62
N GLY A 17 -7.15 -63.24 18.61
CA GLY A 17 -7.85 -63.24 17.33
C GLY A 17 -9.01 -64.22 17.32
N PHE A 18 -10.01 -63.96 16.47
CA PHE A 18 -10.86 -64.96 15.81
C PHE A 18 -11.28 -64.39 14.46
N GLY A 19 -10.99 -65.14 13.39
CA GLY A 19 -11.46 -64.87 12.03
C GLY A 19 -12.46 -65.94 11.57
N PHE A 20 -13.20 -65.66 10.50
CA PHE A 20 -13.76 -66.58 9.49
C PHE A 20 -14.12 -65.72 8.27
N SER A 21 -13.39 -65.81 7.16
CA SER A 21 -13.50 -66.79 6.05
C SER A 21 -14.46 -66.33 4.95
N ALA A 22 -13.87 -66.16 3.77
CA ALA A 22 -14.45 -65.78 2.49
C ALA A 22 -15.23 -66.92 1.80
N GLN A 23 -16.09 -66.55 0.85
CA GLN A 23 -16.48 -67.39 -0.29
C GLN A 23 -16.59 -66.53 -1.57
N HIS A 24 -15.68 -66.80 -2.52
CA HIS A 24 -15.88 -66.69 -3.99
C HIS A 24 -16.31 -68.08 -4.50
N PRO A 25 -17.04 -68.28 -5.64
CA PRO A 25 -16.51 -68.09 -7.03
C PRO A 25 -17.63 -67.86 -8.12
N PRO A 26 -17.42 -68.02 -9.46
CA PRO A 26 -16.46 -67.38 -10.39
C PRO A 26 -17.13 -66.94 -11.75
N PRO A 27 -16.52 -66.98 -12.98
CA PRO A 27 -16.59 -65.85 -13.94
C PRO A 27 -17.23 -66.18 -15.32
N SER A 28 -17.65 -65.17 -16.10
CA SER A 28 -17.81 -65.35 -17.56
C SER A 28 -17.83 -64.05 -18.39
N ALA A 29 -16.82 -63.94 -19.25
CA ALA A 29 -16.81 -63.55 -20.66
C ALA A 29 -17.51 -62.27 -21.20
N TYR A 30 -16.67 -61.36 -21.69
CA TYR A 30 -16.73 -60.53 -22.92
C TYR A 30 -18.06 -60.34 -23.68
N ARG A 31 -18.42 -59.07 -23.96
CA ARG A 31 -18.65 -58.55 -25.34
C ARG A 31 -18.75 -57.02 -25.39
N HIS A 32 -18.17 -56.45 -26.46
CA HIS A 32 -18.18 -55.04 -26.86
C HIS A 32 -19.57 -54.51 -27.24
N GLY A 33 -19.82 -53.22 -26.96
CA GLY A 33 -20.87 -52.39 -27.56
C GLY A 33 -20.74 -50.93 -27.06
N PRO A 34 -20.82 -49.91 -27.93
CA PRO A 34 -20.34 -48.56 -27.62
C PRO A 34 -21.36 -47.79 -26.78
N LEU A 35 -20.91 -47.18 -25.67
CA LEU A 35 -21.73 -46.22 -24.92
C LEU A 35 -21.30 -44.80 -25.29
N ALA A 36 -22.28 -44.06 -25.78
CA ALA A 36 -22.23 -42.65 -26.12
C ALA A 36 -21.71 -41.82 -24.93
N ALA A 37 -20.76 -40.93 -25.22
CA ALA A 37 -20.33 -39.90 -24.28
C ALA A 37 -21.47 -38.89 -24.08
N PRO A 38 -21.87 -38.56 -22.84
CA PRO A 38 -22.60 -37.33 -22.59
C PRO A 38 -21.62 -36.17 -22.73
N SER A 39 -21.86 -35.32 -23.73
CA SER A 39 -21.24 -34.01 -23.87
C SER A 39 -21.66 -33.14 -22.69
N HIS A 40 -20.82 -33.05 -21.66
CA HIS A 40 -20.92 -31.99 -20.66
C HIS A 40 -20.18 -30.77 -21.19
N ASP A 41 -20.97 -29.84 -21.71
CA ASP A 41 -20.61 -28.48 -22.05
C ASP A 41 -20.29 -27.74 -20.74
N PHE A 42 -19.01 -27.55 -20.43
CA PHE A 42 -18.56 -26.79 -19.27
C PHE A 42 -18.42 -25.32 -19.67
N SER A 43 -19.55 -24.60 -19.61
CA SER A 43 -19.58 -23.15 -19.60
C SER A 43 -18.98 -22.62 -18.29
N PHE A 44 -17.95 -21.79 -18.40
CA PHE A 44 -17.34 -21.05 -17.29
C PHE A 44 -18.37 -20.23 -16.50
N PRO A 45 -18.28 -20.13 -15.15
CA PRO A 45 -19.05 -19.14 -14.42
C PRO A 45 -18.54 -17.75 -14.78
N ARG A 46 -19.36 -16.98 -15.51
CA ARG A 46 -19.18 -15.54 -15.72
C ARG A 46 -19.26 -14.83 -14.36
N PHE A 47 -18.42 -13.81 -14.18
CA PHE A 47 -18.63 -12.78 -13.17
C PHE A 47 -20.10 -12.30 -13.19
N PRO A 48 -20.75 -12.10 -12.03
CA PRO A 48 -22.14 -11.66 -12.01
C PRO A 48 -22.27 -10.27 -12.65
N ASN A 49 -22.85 -10.23 -13.85
CA ASN A 49 -23.34 -9.01 -14.51
C ASN A 49 -24.43 -8.37 -13.64
N TYR A 50 -24.09 -7.31 -12.93
CA TYR A 50 -25.05 -6.43 -12.26
C TYR A 50 -25.07 -5.04 -12.92
N VAL A 51 -24.94 -4.94 -14.24
CA VAL A 51 -25.24 -3.69 -14.97
C VAL A 51 -25.72 -4.03 -16.39
N GLU A 52 -26.91 -4.61 -16.52
CA GLU A 52 -27.65 -4.63 -17.79
C GLU A 52 -29.08 -4.16 -17.51
N ASN A 53 -29.28 -2.84 -17.57
CA ASN A 53 -30.51 -2.21 -18.08
C ASN A 53 -30.42 -0.68 -17.96
N SER A 54 -29.49 -0.11 -18.71
CA SER A 54 -29.56 1.25 -19.27
C SER A 54 -28.18 1.53 -19.82
N LEU A 55 -28.08 1.81 -21.11
CA LEU A 55 -27.06 2.59 -21.81
C LEU A 55 -26.96 2.02 -23.24
N GLY A 56 -27.63 2.72 -24.15
CA GLY A 56 -27.54 2.46 -25.59
C GLY A 56 -26.12 2.66 -26.11
N ALA A 57 -25.88 2.11 -27.30
CA ALA A 57 -24.62 2.15 -28.02
C ALA A 57 -23.94 3.54 -27.94
N PHE A 58 -22.79 3.59 -27.25
CA PHE A 58 -21.90 4.75 -27.28
C PHE A 58 -20.77 4.47 -28.28
N GLU A 59 -20.68 5.32 -29.29
CA GLU A 59 -19.55 5.41 -30.20
C GLU A 59 -18.23 5.60 -29.42
N ARG A 60 -17.15 5.03 -29.96
CA ARG A 60 -15.78 5.16 -29.42
C ARG A 60 -15.45 6.66 -29.22
N PRO A 61 -15.11 7.12 -28.01
CA PRO A 61 -14.62 8.48 -27.86
C PRO A 61 -13.28 8.59 -28.59
N SER A 62 -13.14 9.65 -29.40
CA SER A 62 -11.83 10.13 -29.84
C SER A 62 -10.89 10.27 -28.63
N TYR A 63 -9.63 9.87 -28.77
CA TYR A 63 -8.58 9.98 -27.75
C TYR A 63 -8.27 11.45 -27.43
N GLY A 64 -9.20 12.14 -26.78
CA GLY A 64 -9.01 13.41 -26.11
C GLY A 64 -8.77 13.16 -24.62
N ASN A 65 -8.01 14.06 -23.98
CA ASN A 65 -7.78 14.07 -22.54
C ASN A 65 -9.11 13.91 -21.77
N PRO A 66 -9.34 12.81 -21.01
CA PRO A 66 -10.59 12.59 -20.28
C PRO A 66 -10.81 13.60 -19.14
N PHE A 67 -9.79 14.39 -18.78
CA PHE A 67 -9.88 15.49 -17.83
C PHE A 67 -10.23 16.85 -18.47
N GLY A 68 -10.66 16.85 -19.75
CA GLY A 68 -11.28 18.01 -20.39
C GLY A 68 -10.38 19.22 -20.51
N GLY A 69 -9.53 19.27 -21.55
CA GLY A 69 -8.98 20.51 -22.14
C GLY A 69 -8.24 21.52 -21.25
N ARG A 70 -8.12 21.32 -19.94
CA ARG A 70 -7.30 22.17 -19.07
C ARG A 70 -5.85 21.79 -19.33
N PRO A 71 -4.98 22.77 -19.64
CA PRO A 71 -3.58 22.47 -19.85
C PRO A 71 -3.10 21.74 -18.60
N TYR A 72 -2.31 20.68 -18.81
CA TYR A 72 -1.26 20.31 -17.87
C TYR A 72 -0.77 21.62 -17.25
N GLY A 73 -0.88 21.77 -15.92
CA GLY A 73 -0.35 22.94 -15.23
C GLY A 73 0.99 23.27 -15.86
N VAL A 74 1.17 24.54 -16.26
CA VAL A 74 2.30 25.05 -17.05
C VAL A 74 3.50 24.15 -16.82
N GLN A 75 3.95 23.41 -17.83
CA GLN A 75 5.15 22.59 -17.71
C GLN A 75 6.22 23.51 -17.12
N PRO A 76 6.69 23.26 -15.88
CA PRO A 76 7.88 23.96 -15.44
C PRO A 76 8.96 23.64 -16.50
N PRO A 77 9.82 24.61 -16.84
CA PRO A 77 10.94 24.35 -17.74
C PRO A 77 11.65 23.07 -17.26
N PRO A 78 12.21 22.24 -18.15
CA PRO A 78 12.88 21.00 -17.76
C PRO A 78 13.94 21.34 -16.70
N GLU A 79 13.58 21.14 -15.44
CA GLU A 79 14.45 21.46 -14.33
C GLU A 79 15.57 20.45 -14.39
N GLN A 80 16.80 20.96 -14.29
CA GLN A 80 17.98 20.16 -14.09
C GLN A 80 17.74 19.32 -12.82
N GLY A 81 17.29 18.08 -13.02
CA GLY A 81 17.06 17.16 -11.91
C GLY A 81 18.35 16.96 -11.12
N CYS A 82 18.19 16.65 -9.83
CA CYS A 82 19.25 16.06 -8.98
C CYS A 82 20.19 15.25 -9.83
N PRO A 83 21.51 15.55 -9.86
CA PRO A 83 22.43 15.20 -10.94
C PRO A 83 21.99 13.88 -11.53
N THR A 84 21.17 14.00 -12.59
CA THR A 84 20.48 12.82 -13.10
C THR A 84 21.63 11.97 -13.57
N LYS A 85 21.78 10.80 -12.97
CA LYS A 85 22.71 9.79 -13.46
C LYS A 85 22.56 9.82 -14.97
N THR A 86 23.60 10.25 -15.69
CA THR A 86 23.46 10.49 -17.12
C THR A 86 23.27 9.13 -17.75
N TYR A 87 22.02 8.81 -18.04
CA TYR A 87 21.69 7.56 -18.68
C TYR A 87 22.14 7.67 -20.12
N GLY A 88 23.02 6.76 -20.53
CA GLY A 88 23.30 6.55 -21.94
C GLY A 88 22.05 6.07 -22.69
N PRO A 89 22.18 5.74 -23.98
CA PRO A 89 21.09 5.15 -24.75
C PRO A 89 20.51 3.93 -24.03
N CYS A 90 19.18 3.88 -23.89
CA CYS A 90 18.51 2.76 -23.26
C CYS A 90 18.74 1.46 -24.02
N GLN A 91 19.20 0.44 -23.31
CA GLN A 91 19.33 -0.89 -23.87
C GLN A 91 17.94 -1.48 -24.13
N LYS A 92 17.77 -2.13 -25.29
CA LYS A 92 16.54 -2.86 -25.59
C LYS A 92 16.47 -4.07 -24.67
N SER A 93 15.55 -4.02 -23.71
CA SER A 93 15.30 -5.11 -22.75
C SER A 93 13.81 -5.41 -22.67
N LYS A 94 13.51 -6.70 -22.50
CA LYS A 94 12.16 -7.19 -22.17
C LYS A 94 11.76 -6.84 -20.74
N TYR A 95 12.74 -6.58 -19.87
CA TYR A 95 12.56 -6.41 -18.43
C TYR A 95 12.75 -4.97 -17.98
N ARG A 96 12.02 -4.61 -16.92
CA ARG A 96 12.22 -3.36 -16.18
C ARG A 96 13.61 -3.37 -15.55
N THR A 97 14.29 -2.23 -15.54
CA THR A 97 15.42 -2.01 -14.64
C THR A 97 14.93 -2.03 -13.18
N ILE A 98 15.85 -2.19 -12.22
CA ILE A 98 15.50 -2.18 -10.79
C ILE A 98 15.18 -0.75 -10.32
N ASP A 99 15.89 0.25 -10.84
CA ASP A 99 15.72 1.66 -10.48
C ASP A 99 14.66 2.38 -11.35
N GLY A 100 13.86 1.64 -12.13
CA GLY A 100 12.82 2.20 -13.01
C GLY A 100 13.35 2.99 -14.23
N SER A 101 14.67 3.14 -14.37
CA SER A 101 15.27 3.86 -15.49
C SER A 101 14.94 3.21 -16.84
N CYS A 102 14.97 4.00 -17.91
CA CYS A 102 14.64 3.55 -19.26
C CYS A 102 13.22 2.99 -19.45
N ASN A 103 12.30 3.25 -18.53
CA ASN A 103 10.87 3.06 -18.80
C ASN A 103 10.43 4.02 -19.92
N SER A 104 10.66 5.33 -19.75
CA SER A 104 10.62 6.30 -20.84
C SER A 104 11.90 6.20 -21.67
N LEU A 105 11.77 5.99 -22.99
CA LEU A 105 12.93 5.87 -23.89
C LEU A 105 13.48 7.25 -24.28
N ARG A 106 12.59 8.25 -24.34
CA ARG A 106 12.92 9.65 -24.57
C ARG A 106 13.60 10.28 -23.36
N ASN A 107 13.10 10.01 -22.15
CA ASN A 107 13.62 10.58 -20.90
C ASN A 107 13.95 9.46 -19.90
N PRO A 108 15.13 8.82 -20.00
CA PRO A 108 15.45 7.61 -19.24
C PRO A 108 15.42 7.73 -17.72
N SER A 109 15.52 8.94 -17.16
CA SER A 109 15.48 9.20 -15.72
C SER A 109 14.06 9.39 -15.16
N GLN A 110 13.03 9.43 -16.00
CA GLN A 110 11.66 9.63 -15.51
C GLN A 110 11.20 8.42 -14.67
N GLY A 111 10.66 8.71 -13.49
CA GLY A 111 10.17 7.70 -12.56
C GLY A 111 11.25 6.95 -11.79
N THR A 112 12.53 7.35 -11.89
CA THR A 112 13.59 6.75 -11.06
C THR A 112 13.54 7.25 -9.61
N PRO A 113 14.05 6.49 -8.64
CA PRO A 113 14.24 6.94 -7.27
C PRO A 113 15.14 8.15 -7.16
N ASN A 114 15.10 8.79 -5.98
CA ASN A 114 15.84 10.01 -5.66
C ASN A 114 15.54 11.16 -6.64
N THR A 115 14.27 11.28 -7.02
CA THR A 115 13.73 12.37 -7.85
C THR A 115 12.59 13.08 -7.13
N LYS A 116 12.21 14.26 -7.63
CA LYS A 116 11.17 15.10 -7.02
C LYS A 116 9.78 14.47 -7.12
N TYR A 117 8.90 14.78 -6.18
CA TYR A 117 7.46 14.63 -6.41
C TYR A 117 7.01 15.52 -7.58
N ASN A 118 5.93 15.14 -8.25
CA ASN A 118 5.23 16.02 -9.18
C ASN A 118 4.12 16.80 -8.46
N ARG A 119 3.57 17.86 -9.07
CA ARG A 119 2.51 18.68 -8.45
C ARG A 119 1.37 18.98 -9.41
N LEU A 120 0.15 18.97 -8.87
CA LEU A 120 -1.04 19.47 -9.57
C LEU A 120 -1.21 20.98 -9.41
N LEU A 121 -0.78 21.52 -8.27
CA LEU A 121 -0.87 22.93 -7.92
C LEU A 121 0.47 23.46 -7.40
N PRO A 122 0.77 24.76 -7.61
CA PRO A 122 1.97 25.39 -7.07
C PRO A 122 2.05 25.27 -5.54
N PRO A 123 3.25 25.08 -4.97
CA PRO A 123 3.39 24.94 -3.53
C PRO A 123 3.06 26.24 -2.78
N ARG A 124 2.55 26.08 -1.56
CA ARG A 124 2.21 27.16 -0.63
C ARG A 124 3.23 27.17 0.53
N TYR A 125 4.23 28.04 0.41
CA TYR A 125 5.15 28.41 1.48
C TYR A 125 4.95 29.88 1.84
N SER A 126 5.18 30.26 3.10
CA SER A 126 4.96 31.65 3.55
C SER A 126 5.96 32.65 2.97
N ASP A 127 7.16 32.20 2.62
CA ASP A 127 8.18 32.96 1.90
C ASP A 127 8.20 32.66 0.40
N GLY A 128 7.34 31.76 -0.09
CA GLY A 128 7.35 31.25 -1.46
C GLY A 128 8.46 30.24 -1.76
N ILE A 129 9.28 29.87 -0.76
CA ILE A 129 10.48 29.04 -0.95
C ILE A 129 10.37 27.73 -0.19
N HIS A 130 10.32 27.82 1.13
CA HIS A 130 10.43 26.67 2.01
C HIS A 130 9.83 26.90 3.40
N LEU A 131 9.57 28.12 3.85
CA LEU A 131 9.02 28.32 5.18
C LEU A 131 7.58 27.82 5.25
N PRO A 132 7.18 27.09 6.33
CA PRO A 132 5.84 26.55 6.46
C PRO A 132 4.76 27.63 6.24
N PRO A 133 3.58 27.24 5.72
CA PRO A 133 2.51 28.18 5.41
C PRO A 133 1.99 28.90 6.66
N VAL A 134 1.56 30.14 6.45
CA VAL A 134 0.83 30.96 7.44
C VAL A 134 -0.60 31.19 6.97
N SER A 135 -1.48 31.58 7.91
CA SER A 135 -2.84 31.99 7.60
C SER A 135 -2.85 33.19 6.66
N VAL A 136 -3.93 33.36 5.88
CA VAL A 136 -4.17 34.59 5.10
C VAL A 136 -4.14 35.87 5.94
N THR A 137 -4.33 35.77 7.27
CA THR A 137 -4.20 36.90 8.19
C THR A 137 -2.75 37.23 8.58
N GLY A 138 -1.78 36.42 8.14
CA GLY A 138 -0.38 36.48 8.55
C GLY A 138 -0.05 35.76 9.86
N ASN A 139 -1.04 35.21 10.56
CA ASN A 139 -0.84 34.47 11.81
C ASN A 139 -0.45 33.00 11.56
N LYS A 140 0.00 32.28 12.60
CA LYS A 140 0.19 30.82 12.54
C LYS A 140 -1.15 30.13 12.20
N LEU A 141 -1.08 29.08 11.37
CA LEU A 141 -2.18 28.12 11.22
C LEU A 141 -2.44 27.38 12.54
N PRO A 142 -3.65 26.85 12.77
CA PRO A 142 -3.96 26.09 13.98
C PRO A 142 -3.01 24.90 14.17
N GLY A 143 -2.64 24.58 15.41
CA GLY A 143 -1.73 23.49 15.74
C GLY A 143 -2.24 22.14 15.23
N ALA A 144 -1.38 21.33 14.62
CA ALA A 144 -1.80 20.08 13.98
C ALA A 144 -2.43 19.07 14.95
N ARG A 145 -1.93 18.98 16.19
CA ARG A 145 -2.54 18.15 17.25
C ARG A 145 -3.92 18.66 17.64
N LEU A 146 -4.09 19.98 17.77
CA LEU A 146 -5.40 20.57 18.07
C LEU A 146 -6.42 20.25 16.97
N VAL A 147 -6.02 20.37 15.70
CA VAL A 147 -6.87 20.00 14.57
C VAL A 147 -7.22 18.51 14.59
N SER A 148 -6.24 17.65 14.89
CA SER A 148 -6.43 16.20 15.04
C SER A 148 -7.52 15.87 16.06
N ILE A 149 -7.40 16.35 17.30
CA ILE A 149 -8.33 16.00 18.39
C ILE A 149 -9.75 16.56 18.18
N VAL A 150 -9.90 17.73 17.52
CA VAL A 150 -11.20 18.38 17.35
C VAL A 150 -11.98 17.79 16.17
N LEU A 151 -11.30 17.54 15.04
CA LEU A 151 -11.96 17.10 13.80
C LEU A 151 -11.94 15.59 13.60
N PHE A 152 -11.00 14.88 14.22
CA PHE A 152 -10.76 13.46 13.96
C PHE A 152 -10.75 12.59 15.22
N PRO A 153 -11.86 12.55 15.98
CA PRO A 153 -11.92 11.77 17.21
C PRO A 153 -11.96 10.26 16.95
N ASP A 154 -11.67 9.46 17.97
CA ASP A 154 -11.79 8.00 17.93
C ASP A 154 -13.26 7.57 18.04
N LYS A 155 -13.75 6.92 16.99
CA LYS A 155 -15.01 6.17 16.98
C LYS A 155 -14.78 4.85 16.22
N PRO A 156 -14.92 3.69 16.86
CA PRO A 156 -14.78 2.41 16.18
C PRO A 156 -16.06 2.09 15.39
N ILE A 157 -15.99 2.22 14.08
CA ILE A 157 -17.08 1.95 13.15
C ILE A 157 -16.57 0.96 12.10
N PRO A 158 -16.76 -0.36 12.31
CA PRO A 158 -16.31 -1.35 11.36
C PRO A 158 -17.04 -1.22 10.02
N ASP A 159 -16.27 -1.24 8.93
CA ASP A 159 -16.80 -1.19 7.57
C ASP A 159 -17.60 -2.47 7.26
N PRO A 160 -18.87 -2.40 6.86
CA PRO A 160 -19.69 -3.58 6.66
C PRO A 160 -19.37 -4.36 5.38
N VAL A 161 -18.59 -3.80 4.46
CA VAL A 161 -18.35 -4.36 3.12
C VAL A 161 -16.91 -4.82 2.96
N TRP A 162 -15.96 -4.05 3.46
CA TRP A 162 -14.54 -4.23 3.14
C TRP A 162 -13.76 -4.87 4.28
N THR A 163 -12.88 -5.80 3.90
CA THR A 163 -11.98 -6.48 4.83
C THR A 163 -10.75 -5.62 5.13
N LEU A 164 -10.01 -6.05 6.13
CA LEU A 164 -8.75 -5.45 6.55
C LEU A 164 -7.66 -5.55 5.46
N SER A 165 -7.78 -6.52 4.54
CA SER A 165 -6.96 -6.59 3.33
C SER A 165 -7.10 -5.35 2.46
N SER A 166 -8.28 -4.72 2.40
CA SER A 166 -8.51 -3.51 1.59
C SER A 166 -7.65 -2.35 2.08
N MET A 167 -7.67 -2.08 3.39
CA MET A 167 -6.82 -1.09 4.04
C MET A 167 -5.33 -1.45 3.85
N GLN A 168 -4.96 -2.68 4.19
CA GLN A 168 -3.56 -3.08 4.22
C GLN A 168 -2.90 -3.10 2.84
N TRP A 169 -3.65 -3.44 1.79
CA TRP A 169 -3.19 -3.40 0.40
C TRP A 169 -2.99 -1.96 -0.10
N GLY A 170 -3.77 -1.00 0.40
CA GLY A 170 -3.50 0.43 0.17
C GLY A 170 -2.15 0.87 0.72
N GLN A 171 -1.73 0.32 1.86
CA GLN A 171 -0.38 0.55 2.39
C GLN A 171 0.71 -0.08 1.51
N ILE A 172 0.49 -1.28 0.95
CA ILE A 172 1.41 -1.90 -0.04
C ILE A 172 1.61 -0.97 -1.23
N ILE A 173 0.52 -0.48 -1.83
CA ILE A 173 0.57 0.46 -2.97
C ILE A 173 1.31 1.74 -2.61
N THR A 174 1.03 2.30 -1.42
CA THR A 174 1.73 3.50 -0.92
C THR A 174 3.23 3.27 -0.84
N HIS A 175 3.65 2.09 -0.36
CA HIS A 175 5.05 1.79 -0.16
C HIS A 175 5.79 1.56 -1.47
N ASP A 176 5.11 1.06 -2.50
CA ASP A 176 5.66 0.93 -3.85
C ASP A 176 5.88 2.29 -4.52
N LEU A 177 4.90 3.20 -4.37
CA LEU A 177 4.89 4.47 -5.09
C LEU A 177 5.75 5.54 -4.42
N SER A 178 5.85 5.55 -3.08
CA SER A 178 6.42 6.71 -2.41
C SER A 178 7.02 6.45 -1.05
N ILE A 179 8.17 7.08 -0.84
CA ILE A 179 8.77 7.33 0.47
C ILE A 179 9.43 8.71 0.42
N ALA A 180 8.99 9.61 1.30
CA ALA A 180 9.63 10.91 1.43
C ALA A 180 11.04 10.72 2.01
N MET A 181 12.02 11.32 1.35
CA MET A 181 13.40 11.27 1.77
C MET A 181 13.61 11.97 3.11
N GLY A 182 14.51 11.42 3.93
CA GLY A 182 14.73 11.93 5.29
C GLY A 182 13.68 11.46 6.28
N THR A 183 12.92 10.40 5.97
CA THR A 183 12.11 9.69 6.97
C THR A 183 12.92 8.59 7.64
N THR A 184 12.82 8.45 8.97
CA THR A 184 13.41 7.31 9.71
C THR A 184 12.30 6.37 10.19
N GLN A 185 12.62 5.08 10.34
CA GLN A 185 11.70 4.09 10.89
C GLN A 185 11.76 4.07 12.41
N THR A 186 12.70 3.30 12.98
CA THR A 186 12.84 3.13 14.43
C THR A 186 13.97 3.96 15.02
N LYS A 187 14.98 4.30 14.20
CA LYS A 187 16.09 5.15 14.64
C LYS A 187 15.59 6.59 14.87
N PRO A 188 15.83 7.18 16.06
CA PRO A 188 15.61 8.60 16.26
C PRO A 188 16.41 9.43 15.26
N TYR A 189 15.82 10.52 14.80
CA TYR A 189 16.54 11.53 14.03
C TYR A 189 17.80 11.99 14.78
N ALA A 190 18.89 12.23 14.03
CA ALA A 190 20.10 12.82 14.61
C ALA A 190 19.82 14.20 15.21
N ASN A 191 18.95 14.98 14.56
CA ASN A 191 18.44 16.24 15.08
C ASN A 191 17.06 16.01 15.72
N GLN A 192 16.85 16.53 16.92
CA GLN A 192 15.58 16.47 17.63
C GLN A 192 15.07 17.90 17.87
N CYS A 193 13.77 18.11 17.66
CA CYS A 193 13.08 19.37 17.88
C CYS A 193 12.43 19.45 19.25
N CYS A 194 12.16 18.29 19.83
CA CYS A 194 11.74 18.14 21.22
C CYS A 194 12.92 17.63 22.04
N SER A 195 13.05 18.11 23.26
CA SER A 195 14.00 17.55 24.22
C SER A 195 13.54 16.16 24.65
N SER A 196 14.44 15.40 25.27
CA SER A 196 14.15 14.02 25.71
C SER A 196 13.06 13.93 26.77
N ASP A 197 12.80 15.00 27.51
CA ASP A 197 11.70 15.14 28.47
C ASP A 197 10.41 15.70 27.84
N GLY A 198 10.37 15.82 26.51
CA GLY A 198 9.14 16.17 25.76
C GLY A 198 8.81 17.65 25.72
N ARG A 199 9.73 18.52 26.13
CA ARG A 199 9.62 19.98 26.00
C ARG A 199 10.08 20.43 24.61
N LEU A 200 9.65 21.62 24.20
CA LEU A 200 10.21 22.25 23.00
C LEU A 200 11.71 22.52 23.25
N ALA A 201 12.58 21.87 22.47
CA ALA A 201 14.03 21.89 22.74
C ALA A 201 14.62 23.29 22.64
N LEU A 202 14.14 24.08 21.67
CA LEU A 202 14.53 25.46 21.45
C LEU A 202 13.30 26.26 21.01
N PRO A 203 13.22 27.56 21.38
CA PRO A 203 12.30 28.50 20.74
C PRO A 203 12.47 28.49 19.21
N SER A 204 11.39 28.70 18.45
CA SER A 204 11.37 28.50 16.98
C SER A 204 12.41 29.35 16.22
N ASP A 205 12.83 30.49 16.75
CA ASP A 205 13.85 31.38 16.19
C ASP A 205 15.30 30.85 16.35
N ARG A 206 15.49 29.84 17.22
CA ARG A 206 16.79 29.22 17.51
C ARG A 206 16.86 27.74 17.14
N ALA A 207 15.73 27.13 16.80
CA ALA A 207 15.68 25.74 16.39
C ALA A 207 16.48 25.52 15.08
N PRO A 208 17.09 24.35 14.87
CA PRO A 208 17.71 24.01 13.59
C PRO A 208 16.72 24.19 12.44
N GLY A 209 17.18 24.65 11.27
CA GLY A 209 16.27 25.00 10.16
C GLY A 209 15.36 23.86 9.64
N GLN A 210 15.70 22.60 9.94
CA GLN A 210 14.89 21.42 9.60
C GLN A 210 13.87 21.04 10.69
N CYS A 211 13.86 21.74 11.83
CA CYS A 211 12.95 21.45 12.91
C CYS A 211 11.58 22.08 12.68
N TYR A 212 10.54 21.26 12.77
CA TYR A 212 9.16 21.72 12.65
C TYR A 212 8.24 20.91 13.57
N ALA A 213 8.57 20.92 14.87
CA ALA A 213 7.85 20.19 15.91
C ALA A 213 6.34 20.44 15.88
N ILE A 214 5.57 19.41 16.21
CA ILE A 214 4.13 19.54 16.40
C ILE A 214 3.90 19.97 17.84
N GLU A 215 3.50 21.22 18.04
CA GLU A 215 3.15 21.77 19.35
C GLU A 215 1.89 21.06 19.90
N ILE A 216 1.92 20.68 21.18
CA ILE A 216 0.81 20.04 21.90
C ILE A 216 0.13 21.11 22.77
N PRO A 217 -1.21 21.25 22.74
CA PRO A 217 -1.94 22.15 23.64
C PRO A 217 -1.73 21.82 25.12
N ASP A 218 -1.67 22.84 25.98
CA ASP A 218 -1.47 22.65 27.43
C ASP A 218 -2.61 21.84 28.09
N ASP A 219 -3.82 21.91 27.54
CA ASP A 219 -5.02 21.19 27.97
C ASP A 219 -5.28 19.91 27.14
N ASP A 220 -4.28 19.40 26.42
CA ASP A 220 -4.41 18.15 25.66
C ASP A 220 -4.89 16.99 26.55
N PRO A 221 -5.90 16.20 26.13
CA PRO A 221 -6.55 15.21 26.98
C PRO A 221 -5.64 14.04 27.40
N LEU A 222 -4.56 13.76 26.67
CA LEU A 222 -3.62 12.68 26.94
C LEU A 222 -2.26 13.21 27.40
N TYR A 223 -1.64 14.05 26.57
CA TYR A 223 -0.25 14.45 26.70
C TYR A 223 0.00 15.37 27.90
N SER A 224 -1.00 16.17 28.30
CA SER A 224 -0.91 17.06 29.49
C SER A 224 -0.65 16.27 30.79
N LYS A 225 -1.16 15.04 30.90
CA LYS A 225 -0.96 14.14 32.05
C LYS A 225 0.49 13.73 32.25
N PHE A 226 1.31 13.86 31.21
CA PHE A 226 2.73 13.51 31.19
C PHE A 226 3.64 14.73 31.04
N GLY A 227 3.09 15.95 31.01
CA GLY A 227 3.86 17.18 30.82
C GLY A 227 4.51 17.31 29.44
N GLN A 228 4.02 16.56 28.44
CA GLN A 228 4.54 16.57 27.08
C GLN A 228 4.02 17.81 26.32
N GLN A 229 4.93 18.58 25.71
CA GLN A 229 4.61 19.85 25.04
C GLN A 229 4.80 19.83 23.52
N CYS A 230 5.52 18.85 22.97
CA CYS A 230 5.62 18.71 21.53
C CYS A 230 5.83 17.27 21.06
N MET A 231 5.39 16.93 19.86
CA MET A 231 5.85 15.72 19.16
C MET A 231 7.00 16.09 18.23
N ASN A 232 8.07 15.30 18.29
CA ASN A 232 9.23 15.51 17.44
C ASN A 232 8.85 15.32 15.95
N PHE A 233 9.13 16.33 15.13
CA PHE A 233 8.89 16.30 13.70
C PHE A 233 10.03 17.02 12.97
N ILE A 234 10.66 16.29 12.05
CA ILE A 234 11.73 16.80 11.18
C ILE A 234 11.18 16.89 9.75
N ARG A 235 11.50 18.01 9.12
CA ARG A 235 11.12 18.32 7.74
C ARG A 235 11.74 17.32 6.75
N SER A 236 10.98 17.01 5.71
CA SER A 236 11.43 16.11 4.64
C SER A 236 12.63 16.72 3.89
N THR A 237 13.54 15.86 3.45
CA THR A 237 14.69 16.29 2.63
C THR A 237 14.23 16.81 1.27
N THR A 238 14.78 17.95 0.86
CA THR A 238 14.49 18.58 -0.43
C THR A 238 15.58 18.35 -1.48
N ASP A 239 15.31 18.76 -2.70
CA ASP A 239 16.26 18.84 -3.80
C ASP A 239 17.46 19.75 -3.46
N VAL A 240 17.24 20.87 -2.79
CA VAL A 240 18.32 21.76 -2.31
C VAL A 240 19.20 21.06 -1.27
N ASP A 241 18.62 20.34 -0.30
CA ASP A 241 19.38 19.58 0.70
C ASP A 241 20.29 18.52 0.05
N ARG A 242 19.88 17.99 -1.10
CA ARG A 242 20.63 17.01 -1.89
C ARG A 242 21.62 17.63 -2.88
N GLY A 243 21.73 18.96 -2.91
CA GLY A 243 22.60 19.67 -3.85
C GLY A 243 22.13 19.58 -5.30
N CYS A 244 20.85 19.31 -5.50
CA CYS A 244 20.24 19.12 -6.82
C CYS A 244 19.78 20.42 -7.46
N ALA A 245 19.40 21.37 -6.61
CA ALA A 245 19.02 22.70 -7.00
C ALA A 245 19.92 23.69 -6.23
N PRO A 246 20.23 24.86 -6.80
CA PRO A 246 21.01 25.88 -6.09
C PRO A 246 20.28 26.31 -4.79
N PRO A 247 20.99 26.80 -3.76
CA PRO A 247 20.37 27.22 -2.50
C PRO A 247 19.30 28.33 -2.61
N HIS A 248 19.27 29.02 -3.74
CA HIS A 248 18.29 30.06 -4.06
C HIS A 248 17.20 29.59 -5.02
N ALA A 249 17.13 28.29 -5.34
CA ALA A 249 16.03 27.72 -6.10
C ALA A 249 14.72 27.91 -5.32
N GLN A 250 13.67 28.30 -6.01
CA GLN A 250 12.36 28.50 -5.39
C GLN A 250 11.29 27.97 -6.34
N PRO A 251 10.33 27.19 -5.84
CA PRO A 251 10.21 26.64 -4.48
C PRO A 251 11.09 25.38 -4.26
N HIS A 252 11.41 25.03 -3.01
CA HIS A 252 12.08 23.76 -2.68
C HIS A 252 11.13 22.58 -2.85
N GLU A 253 11.63 21.48 -3.44
CA GLU A 253 10.83 20.29 -3.72
C GLU A 253 11.29 19.07 -2.94
N GLN A 254 10.35 18.33 -2.37
CA GLN A 254 10.65 17.09 -1.64
C GLN A 254 11.00 15.94 -2.58
N MET A 255 11.82 15.03 -2.07
CA MET A 255 12.38 13.92 -2.84
C MET A 255 11.72 12.58 -2.48
N VAL A 256 11.54 11.72 -3.48
CA VAL A 256 11.06 10.33 -3.36
C VAL A 256 12.26 9.38 -3.44
N THR A 257 12.37 8.37 -2.57
CA THR A 257 13.50 7.41 -2.61
C THR A 257 13.18 6.02 -3.16
N VAL A 258 11.98 5.81 -3.69
CA VAL A 258 11.58 4.59 -4.41
C VAL A 258 11.21 4.91 -5.86
N THR A 259 10.99 3.88 -6.68
CA THR A 259 10.49 4.05 -8.05
C THR A 259 9.10 4.70 -8.02
N HIS A 260 8.72 5.41 -9.09
CA HIS A 260 7.37 6.01 -9.19
C HIS A 260 6.36 5.11 -9.92
N TYR A 261 6.70 3.83 -10.09
CA TYR A 261 5.88 2.85 -10.80
C TYR A 261 5.26 1.86 -9.82
N LEU A 262 4.19 1.19 -10.25
CA LEU A 262 3.67 0.01 -9.55
C LEU A 262 4.42 -1.23 -10.04
N ASP A 263 5.67 -1.38 -9.59
CA ASP A 263 6.60 -2.42 -10.05
C ASP A 263 7.11 -3.34 -8.94
N ALA A 264 6.37 -3.40 -7.82
CA ALA A 264 6.68 -4.23 -6.66
C ALA A 264 8.11 -4.00 -6.14
N SER A 265 8.60 -2.75 -6.23
CA SER A 265 9.89 -2.32 -5.67
C SER A 265 9.97 -2.56 -4.17
N LEU A 266 8.83 -2.65 -3.47
CA LEU A 266 8.77 -3.07 -2.07
C LEU A 266 9.27 -4.51 -1.81
N VAL A 267 9.20 -5.38 -2.82
CA VAL A 267 9.75 -6.75 -2.79
C VAL A 267 11.19 -6.76 -3.29
N TYR A 268 11.46 -6.08 -4.40
CA TYR A 268 12.72 -6.21 -5.15
C TYR A 268 13.79 -5.16 -4.80
N GLY A 269 13.42 -4.10 -4.09
CA GLY A 269 14.24 -2.91 -3.89
C GLY A 269 14.12 -1.93 -5.06
N SER A 270 14.55 -0.70 -4.80
CA SER A 270 14.60 0.40 -5.78
C SER A 270 16.02 0.67 -6.31
N ASP A 271 17.00 -0.14 -5.91
CA ASP A 271 18.39 -0.03 -6.36
C ASP A 271 19.03 -1.42 -6.53
N VAL A 272 20.02 -1.50 -7.41
CA VAL A 272 20.67 -2.75 -7.82
C VAL A 272 21.36 -3.45 -6.65
N GLN A 273 21.91 -2.69 -5.69
CA GLN A 273 22.62 -3.23 -4.54
C GLN A 273 21.64 -3.93 -3.59
N THR A 274 20.50 -3.31 -3.31
CA THR A 274 19.41 -3.91 -2.52
C THR A 274 18.87 -5.15 -3.22
N ALA A 275 18.54 -5.07 -4.51
CA ALA A 275 18.03 -6.20 -5.28
C ALA A 275 19.00 -7.39 -5.29
N ALA A 276 20.29 -7.14 -5.57
CA ALA A 276 21.31 -8.18 -5.57
C ALA A 276 21.48 -8.83 -4.19
N ALA A 277 21.37 -8.05 -3.11
CA ALA A 277 21.50 -8.56 -1.76
C ALA A 277 20.31 -9.45 -1.33
N LEU A 278 19.13 -9.24 -1.92
CA LEU A 278 17.91 -10.02 -1.67
C LEU A 278 17.82 -11.30 -2.50
N ARG A 279 18.57 -11.42 -3.60
CA ARG A 279 18.57 -12.60 -4.47
C ARG A 279 19.39 -13.75 -3.91
N GLU A 280 18.88 -14.96 -4.02
CA GLU A 280 19.58 -16.20 -3.64
C GLU A 280 20.76 -16.48 -4.58
N GLY A 281 20.63 -16.10 -5.86
CA GLY A 281 21.62 -16.37 -6.91
C GLY A 281 21.57 -17.81 -7.44
N ALA A 282 20.51 -18.55 -7.09
CA ALA A 282 20.20 -19.85 -7.63
C ALA A 282 18.70 -19.97 -7.93
N ARG A 283 18.38 -20.62 -9.06
CA ARG A 283 17.00 -20.90 -9.51
C ARG A 283 16.10 -19.66 -9.66
N GLY A 284 16.68 -18.47 -9.77
CA GLY A 284 15.97 -17.21 -9.89
C GLY A 284 15.26 -16.76 -8.61
N ARG A 285 15.59 -17.34 -7.45
CA ARG A 285 14.89 -17.11 -6.19
C ARG A 285 15.36 -15.88 -5.43
N LEU A 286 14.49 -15.38 -4.55
CA LEU A 286 14.83 -14.50 -3.44
C LEU A 286 15.27 -15.32 -2.22
N LYS A 287 16.21 -14.77 -1.46
CA LYS A 287 16.72 -15.37 -0.22
C LYS A 287 15.58 -15.59 0.77
N VAL A 288 15.65 -16.73 1.44
CA VAL A 288 14.82 -17.07 2.59
C VAL A 288 15.68 -17.76 3.64
N ASP A 289 15.31 -17.58 4.89
CA ASP A 289 15.84 -18.34 6.02
C ASP A 289 14.81 -19.39 6.43
N VAL A 290 15.27 -20.59 6.72
CA VAL A 290 14.41 -21.67 7.22
C VAL A 290 14.50 -21.73 8.74
N ARG A 291 13.38 -21.43 9.41
CA ARG A 291 13.24 -21.57 10.87
C ARG A 291 12.01 -22.39 11.20
N GLY A 292 12.17 -23.41 12.05
CA GLY A 292 11.07 -24.32 12.41
C GLY A 292 10.43 -25.03 11.21
N GLY A 293 11.18 -25.26 10.13
CA GLY A 293 10.67 -25.87 8.89
C GLY A 293 9.87 -24.92 7.97
N ARG A 294 9.74 -23.64 8.33
CA ARG A 294 9.04 -22.61 7.54
C ARG A 294 10.03 -21.67 6.87
N GLN A 295 9.69 -21.16 5.70
CA GLN A 295 10.49 -20.18 4.96
C GLN A 295 10.09 -18.76 5.36
N TRP A 296 11.08 -17.98 5.77
CA TRP A 296 10.93 -16.59 6.18
C TRP A 296 11.88 -15.68 5.40
N PRO A 297 11.61 -14.37 5.31
CA PRO A 297 12.57 -13.43 4.78
C PRO A 297 13.89 -13.45 5.58
N PRO A 298 15.02 -13.07 4.95
CA PRO A 298 16.30 -13.00 5.62
C PRO A 298 16.29 -11.90 6.70
N PRO A 299 17.15 -11.96 7.73
CA PRO A 299 17.21 -10.97 8.78
C PRO A 299 17.65 -9.60 8.26
N ALA A 300 17.12 -8.54 8.87
CA ALA A 300 17.57 -7.17 8.64
C ALA A 300 19.07 -7.04 8.94
N THR A 301 19.82 -6.41 8.03
CA THR A 301 21.26 -6.15 8.21
C THR A 301 21.54 -5.32 9.47
N ASN A 302 20.62 -4.41 9.82
CA ASN A 302 20.66 -3.63 11.04
C ASN A 302 19.27 -3.65 11.69
N LYS A 303 19.08 -4.56 12.65
CA LYS A 303 17.80 -4.75 13.36
C LYS A 303 17.34 -3.46 14.03
N SER A 304 18.20 -2.77 14.79
CA SER A 304 17.82 -1.58 15.56
C SER A 304 17.46 -0.37 14.69
N ALA A 305 17.88 -0.34 13.42
CA ALA A 305 17.49 0.70 12.46
C ALA A 305 16.11 0.47 11.81
N THR A 306 15.61 -0.77 11.86
CA THR A 306 14.40 -1.20 11.12
C THR A 306 13.27 -1.63 12.05
N CYS A 307 13.60 -2.26 13.17
CA CYS A 307 12.67 -2.85 14.12
C CYS A 307 12.90 -2.32 15.54
N ALA A 308 11.87 -2.41 16.38
CA ALA A 308 11.88 -2.05 17.79
C ALA A 308 11.99 -3.31 18.65
N THR A 309 12.97 -4.16 18.35
CA THR A 309 13.21 -5.44 19.04
C THR A 309 13.59 -5.21 20.49
N GLN A 310 13.04 -6.01 21.42
CA GLN A 310 13.39 -5.93 22.84
C GLN A 310 14.61 -6.78 23.20
N ASP A 311 14.88 -7.83 22.42
CA ASP A 311 16.06 -8.69 22.52
C ASP A 311 16.67 -8.98 21.15
N ASP A 312 17.87 -9.55 21.14
CA ASP A 312 18.62 -9.84 19.91
C ASP A 312 18.03 -11.02 19.11
N ASP A 313 17.20 -11.85 19.73
CA ASP A 313 16.60 -13.05 19.14
C ASP A 313 15.28 -12.73 18.42
N GLU A 314 14.61 -11.62 18.75
CA GLU A 314 13.39 -11.18 18.07
C GLU A 314 13.60 -11.10 16.54
N PRO A 315 12.68 -11.70 15.75
CA PRO A 315 12.68 -11.57 14.31
C PRO A 315 12.60 -10.11 13.86
N CYS A 316 13.40 -9.78 12.84
CA CYS A 316 13.31 -8.52 12.12
C CYS A 316 13.73 -8.79 10.68
N TYR A 317 12.82 -8.59 9.74
CA TYR A 317 13.00 -9.05 8.37
C TYR A 317 13.64 -8.00 7.47
N ARG A 318 14.32 -8.47 6.42
CA ARG A 318 14.83 -7.64 5.34
C ARG A 318 13.97 -7.83 4.09
N PHE A 319 13.53 -6.71 3.53
CA PHE A 319 12.77 -6.63 2.29
C PHE A 319 13.36 -5.57 1.35
N GLY A 320 12.72 -5.36 0.20
CA GLY A 320 13.04 -4.27 -0.73
C GLY A 320 12.69 -2.88 -0.18
N ASP A 321 11.63 -2.80 0.61
CA ASP A 321 11.21 -1.58 1.32
C ASP A 321 11.53 -1.65 2.82
N VAL A 322 12.09 -0.56 3.36
CA VAL A 322 12.53 -0.47 4.75
C VAL A 322 11.40 -0.40 5.77
N ARG A 323 10.16 -0.10 5.35
CA ARG A 323 8.99 0.00 6.23
C ARG A 323 8.23 -1.32 6.33
N ALA A 324 8.69 -2.39 5.68
CA ALA A 324 7.96 -3.66 5.61
C ALA A 324 7.65 -4.30 6.98
N ASN A 325 8.45 -4.00 8.02
CA ASN A 325 8.22 -4.48 9.40
C ASN A 325 7.27 -3.59 10.22
N GLN A 326 6.71 -2.52 9.63
CA GLN A 326 6.04 -1.47 10.38
C GLN A 326 4.87 -1.97 11.22
N ASN A 327 4.07 -2.91 10.72
CA ASN A 327 3.02 -3.57 11.48
C ASN A 327 2.87 -5.03 11.01
N PRO A 328 2.27 -5.93 11.81
CA PRO A 328 2.22 -7.36 11.50
C PRO A 328 1.56 -7.69 10.15
N GLN A 329 0.50 -6.97 9.79
CA GLN A 329 -0.29 -7.25 8.59
C GLN A 329 0.43 -6.83 7.30
N LEU A 330 1.12 -5.69 7.32
CA LEU A 330 2.01 -5.27 6.25
C LEU A 330 3.11 -6.31 6.03
N THR A 331 3.72 -6.79 7.11
CA THR A 331 4.78 -7.79 7.05
C THR A 331 4.28 -9.12 6.49
N VAL A 332 3.09 -9.57 6.88
CA VAL A 332 2.45 -10.78 6.31
C VAL A 332 2.28 -10.66 4.80
N LEU A 333 1.77 -9.53 4.30
CA LEU A 333 1.64 -9.31 2.85
C LEU A 333 2.99 -9.31 2.12
N GLN A 334 4.02 -8.69 2.72
CA GLN A 334 5.38 -8.69 2.19
C GLN A 334 5.98 -10.10 2.11
N ILE A 335 5.72 -10.95 3.12
CA ILE A 335 6.11 -12.37 3.11
C ILE A 335 5.38 -13.12 1.98
N ILE A 336 4.08 -12.89 1.82
CA ILE A 336 3.26 -13.53 0.78
C ILE A 336 3.79 -13.18 -0.62
N LEU A 337 4.12 -11.93 -0.90
CA LEU A 337 4.66 -11.50 -2.19
C LEU A 337 6.06 -12.08 -2.47
N LEU A 338 6.90 -12.18 -1.44
CA LEU A 338 8.20 -12.85 -1.56
C LEU A 338 8.02 -14.33 -1.89
N ARG A 339 7.13 -15.01 -1.17
CA ARG A 339 6.82 -16.44 -1.40
C ARG A 339 6.25 -16.65 -2.80
N GLU A 340 5.42 -15.75 -3.29
CA GLU A 340 4.86 -15.84 -4.64
C GLU A 340 5.96 -15.77 -5.70
N HIS A 341 6.92 -14.85 -5.56
CA HIS A 341 8.08 -14.82 -6.46
C HIS A 341 8.83 -16.15 -6.48
N ASN A 342 9.10 -16.73 -5.30
CA ASN A 342 9.81 -18.01 -5.20
C ASN A 342 9.00 -19.18 -5.77
N ARG A 343 7.67 -19.18 -5.59
CA ARG A 343 6.75 -20.17 -6.17
C ARG A 343 6.77 -20.09 -7.70
N LEU A 344 6.71 -18.87 -8.26
CA LEU A 344 6.81 -18.62 -9.70
C LEU A 344 8.17 -19.08 -10.25
N ALA A 345 9.27 -18.70 -9.59
CA ALA A 345 10.62 -19.08 -10.00
C ALA A 345 10.82 -20.62 -10.02
N ASP A 346 10.35 -21.32 -8.99
CA ASP A 346 10.42 -22.78 -8.92
C ASP A 346 9.61 -23.44 -10.05
N ASN A 347 8.37 -22.99 -10.29
CA ASN A 347 7.52 -23.52 -11.35
C ASN A 347 8.13 -23.26 -12.74
N LEU A 348 8.64 -22.05 -12.98
CA LEU A 348 9.31 -21.71 -14.23
C LEU A 348 10.58 -22.54 -14.45
N TYR A 349 11.34 -22.84 -13.39
CA TYR A 349 12.49 -23.73 -13.46
C TYR A 349 12.10 -25.15 -13.84
N HIS A 350 11.01 -25.68 -13.28
CA HIS A 350 10.48 -26.99 -13.65
C HIS A 350 10.00 -27.06 -15.09
N LEU A 351 9.32 -26.01 -15.58
CA LEU A 351 8.84 -25.92 -16.96
C LEU A 351 9.98 -25.65 -17.96
N ASN A 352 10.99 -24.90 -17.54
CA ASN A 352 12.12 -24.47 -18.37
C ASN A 352 13.47 -24.79 -17.70
N PRO A 353 13.87 -26.07 -17.60
CA PRO A 353 15.13 -26.44 -16.94
C PRO A 353 16.41 -25.89 -17.60
N HIS A 354 16.27 -25.33 -18.81
CA HIS A 354 17.34 -24.73 -19.60
C HIS A 354 17.54 -23.22 -19.32
N TRP A 355 16.66 -22.59 -18.54
CA TRP A 355 16.82 -21.19 -18.15
C TRP A 355 17.86 -21.04 -17.04
N ASP A 356 18.67 -19.99 -17.13
CA ASP A 356 19.63 -19.62 -16.08
C ASP A 356 18.95 -18.86 -14.93
N ASP A 357 19.72 -18.61 -13.86
CA ASP A 357 19.24 -17.88 -12.68
C ASP A 357 18.63 -16.51 -13.03
N GLU A 358 19.31 -15.74 -13.90
CA GLU A 358 18.89 -14.41 -14.27
C GLU A 358 17.56 -14.42 -15.04
N ARG A 359 17.40 -15.34 -15.99
CA ARG A 359 16.17 -15.47 -16.75
C ARG A 359 14.99 -15.84 -15.84
N LEU A 360 15.20 -16.79 -14.93
CA LEU A 360 14.18 -17.21 -13.97
C LEU A 360 13.76 -16.05 -13.05
N TYR A 361 14.74 -15.34 -12.48
CA TYR A 361 14.47 -14.18 -11.62
C TYR A 361 13.67 -13.10 -12.35
N GLN A 362 14.07 -12.75 -13.58
CA GLN A 362 13.41 -11.67 -14.32
C GLN A 362 12.01 -12.05 -14.80
N GLU A 363 11.77 -13.30 -15.23
CA GLU A 363 10.42 -13.73 -15.63
C GLU A 363 9.50 -13.88 -14.41
N ALA A 364 9.97 -14.44 -13.29
CA ALA A 364 9.20 -14.49 -12.04
C ALA A 364 8.87 -13.08 -11.52
N ARG A 365 9.84 -12.15 -11.53
CA ARG A 365 9.61 -10.74 -11.21
C ARG A 365 8.59 -10.10 -12.14
N ARG A 366 8.72 -10.33 -13.45
CA ARG A 366 7.82 -9.76 -14.45
C ARG A 366 6.39 -10.27 -14.30
N ILE A 367 6.20 -11.55 -13.98
CA ILE A 367 4.88 -12.13 -13.72
C ILE A 367 4.30 -11.58 -12.42
N LEU A 368 5.04 -11.59 -11.30
CA LEU A 368 4.53 -11.05 -10.03
C LEU A 368 4.09 -9.58 -10.17
N ILE A 369 4.86 -8.75 -10.87
CA ILE A 369 4.49 -7.35 -11.14
C ILE A 369 3.17 -7.29 -11.92
N ALA A 370 2.97 -8.18 -12.89
CA ALA A 370 1.74 -8.21 -13.67
C ALA A 370 0.53 -8.67 -12.84
N GLU A 371 0.69 -9.68 -11.99
CA GLU A 371 -0.34 -10.12 -11.04
C GLU A 371 -0.69 -8.99 -10.06
N TYR A 372 0.32 -8.33 -9.51
CA TYR A 372 0.18 -7.18 -8.62
C TYR A 372 -0.54 -6.00 -9.29
N GLN A 373 -0.12 -5.61 -10.51
CA GLN A 373 -0.80 -4.56 -11.27
C GLN A 373 -2.25 -4.94 -11.61
N HIS A 374 -2.51 -6.21 -11.94
CA HIS A 374 -3.85 -6.69 -12.19
C HIS A 374 -4.74 -6.57 -10.94
N ILE A 375 -4.30 -7.08 -9.79
CA ILE A 375 -5.02 -6.97 -8.52
C ILE A 375 -5.28 -5.50 -8.18
N ASN A 376 -4.28 -4.63 -8.36
CA ASN A 376 -4.42 -3.19 -8.10
C ASN A 376 -5.54 -2.55 -8.93
N TYR A 377 -5.59 -2.80 -10.25
CA TYR A 377 -6.53 -2.13 -11.15
C TYR A 377 -7.88 -2.83 -11.31
N ALA A 378 -7.92 -4.15 -11.16
CA ALA A 378 -9.13 -4.94 -11.39
C ALA A 378 -9.91 -5.24 -10.11
N GLU A 379 -9.23 -5.41 -8.97
CA GLU A 379 -9.88 -5.72 -7.69
C GLU A 379 -9.88 -4.53 -6.72
N TRP A 380 -8.72 -3.91 -6.50
CA TRP A 380 -8.54 -2.97 -5.38
C TRP A 380 -8.99 -1.54 -5.70
N LEU A 381 -8.50 -0.93 -6.78
CA LEU A 381 -8.87 0.46 -7.14
C LEU A 381 -10.38 0.69 -7.31
N PRO A 382 -11.16 -0.24 -7.92
CA PRO A 382 -12.61 -0.06 -8.04
C PRO A 382 -13.34 0.21 -6.72
N ILE A 383 -12.81 -0.27 -5.59
CA ILE A 383 -13.33 -0.03 -4.24
C ILE A 383 -13.29 1.45 -3.89
N PHE A 384 -12.15 2.11 -4.15
CA PHE A 384 -11.88 3.46 -3.67
C PHE A 384 -12.31 4.55 -4.64
N ILE A 385 -12.13 4.31 -5.95
CA ILE A 385 -12.39 5.31 -6.99
C ILE A 385 -13.64 5.01 -7.84
N GLY A 386 -14.24 3.83 -7.69
CA GLY A 386 -15.47 3.43 -8.35
C GLY A 386 -15.27 2.94 -9.79
N THR A 387 -15.84 1.77 -10.11
CA THR A 387 -15.68 1.12 -11.44
C THR A 387 -16.09 2.03 -12.60
N ASN A 388 -17.19 2.78 -12.45
CA ASN A 388 -17.68 3.68 -13.50
C ASN A 388 -16.69 4.82 -13.79
N ASN A 389 -16.07 5.38 -12.76
CA ASN A 389 -15.02 6.39 -12.95
C ASN A 389 -13.79 5.75 -13.60
N MET A 390 -13.39 4.56 -13.17
CA MET A 390 -12.24 3.87 -13.77
C MET A 390 -12.41 3.64 -15.28
N VAL A 391 -13.62 3.22 -15.71
CA VAL A 391 -13.92 3.06 -17.14
C VAL A 391 -13.94 4.42 -17.84
N LYS A 392 -14.59 5.43 -17.25
CA LYS A 392 -14.71 6.77 -17.82
C LYS A 392 -13.36 7.45 -18.04
N TYR A 393 -12.42 7.29 -17.12
CA TYR A 393 -11.11 7.96 -17.13
C TYR A 393 -9.98 7.08 -17.70
N GLY A 394 -10.29 5.90 -18.27
CA GLY A 394 -9.29 5.05 -18.93
C GLY A 394 -8.32 4.34 -17.98
N LEU A 395 -8.77 4.00 -16.77
CA LEU A 395 -8.02 3.18 -15.82
C LEU A 395 -8.35 1.69 -15.96
N LEU A 396 -9.58 1.39 -16.38
CA LEU A 396 -10.09 0.04 -16.59
C LEU A 396 -10.75 -0.08 -17.97
N TYR A 397 -10.44 -1.14 -18.69
CA TYR A 397 -10.94 -1.39 -20.04
C TYR A 397 -11.75 -2.68 -20.08
N LYS A 398 -12.91 -2.65 -20.74
CA LYS A 398 -13.74 -3.84 -20.97
C LYS A 398 -13.27 -4.56 -22.23
N THR A 399 -12.15 -5.28 -22.14
CA THR A 399 -11.55 -6.01 -23.27
C THR A 399 -10.79 -7.24 -22.80
N ASP A 400 -10.83 -8.30 -23.62
CA ASP A 400 -10.01 -9.51 -23.44
C ASP A 400 -8.67 -9.41 -24.18
N GLY A 401 -8.46 -8.37 -24.98
CA GLY A 401 -7.23 -8.12 -25.74
C GLY A 401 -6.22 -7.23 -25.01
N PHE A 402 -5.20 -6.81 -25.75
CA PHE A 402 -4.22 -5.82 -25.29
C PHE A 402 -4.83 -4.43 -25.15
N VAL A 403 -4.22 -3.62 -24.27
CA VAL A 403 -4.47 -2.18 -24.16
C VAL A 403 -3.16 -1.46 -24.43
N ASN A 404 -3.13 -0.64 -25.49
CA ASN A 404 -1.94 0.10 -25.93
C ASN A 404 -2.13 1.60 -25.68
N ASP A 405 -2.18 1.98 -24.41
CA ASP A 405 -2.45 3.34 -23.91
C ASP A 405 -1.21 4.03 -23.34
N TYR A 406 -0.02 3.43 -23.52
CA TYR A 406 1.25 4.04 -23.10
C TYR A 406 1.45 5.41 -23.76
N ARG A 407 1.85 6.39 -22.95
CA ARG A 407 2.06 7.78 -23.30
C ARG A 407 3.39 8.26 -22.76
N GLU A 408 4.35 8.42 -23.67
CA GLU A 408 5.69 8.93 -23.34
C GLU A 408 5.71 10.41 -22.96
N ASP A 409 4.62 11.14 -23.21
CA ASP A 409 4.44 12.55 -22.83
C ASP A 409 3.87 12.75 -21.42
N VAL A 410 3.47 11.67 -20.74
CA VAL A 410 2.96 11.72 -19.36
C VAL A 410 4.08 11.37 -18.39
N GLU A 411 4.31 12.25 -17.42
CA GLU A 411 5.33 12.02 -16.39
C GLU A 411 4.84 11.04 -15.32
N PRO A 412 5.66 10.02 -14.96
CA PRO A 412 5.31 8.98 -13.99
C PRO A 412 5.40 9.46 -12.54
N ASN A 413 6.11 10.55 -12.27
CA ASN A 413 6.41 10.99 -10.93
C ASN A 413 5.14 11.16 -10.09
N VAL A 414 5.14 10.56 -8.90
CA VAL A 414 4.04 10.59 -7.94
C VAL A 414 3.75 12.02 -7.51
N LEU A 415 2.47 12.35 -7.46
CA LEU A 415 1.95 13.65 -7.10
C LEU A 415 2.10 13.86 -5.58
N ASN A 416 2.66 14.99 -5.18
CA ASN A 416 2.87 15.32 -3.78
C ASN A 416 1.53 15.32 -3.01
N GLY A 417 0.50 15.96 -3.56
CA GLY A 417 -0.86 15.98 -2.98
C GLY A 417 -1.53 14.60 -2.91
N HIS A 418 -1.14 13.65 -3.76
CA HIS A 418 -1.58 12.25 -3.64
C HIS A 418 -0.89 11.58 -2.45
N ALA A 419 0.45 11.54 -2.45
CA ALA A 419 1.24 10.78 -1.48
C ALA A 419 1.18 11.31 -0.05
N THR A 420 0.88 12.60 0.12
CA THR A 420 0.89 13.28 1.43
C THR A 420 -0.48 13.76 1.91
N ALA A 421 -1.52 13.68 1.06
CA ALA A 421 -2.88 13.99 1.49
C ALA A 421 -3.92 12.97 1.04
N ALA A 422 -4.24 12.90 -0.25
CA ALA A 422 -5.39 12.13 -0.72
C ALA A 422 -5.32 10.64 -0.33
N PHE A 423 -4.13 10.03 -0.47
CA PHE A 423 -3.94 8.61 -0.16
C PHE A 423 -3.75 8.34 1.34
N ARG A 424 -3.47 9.38 2.14
CA ARG A 424 -3.41 9.32 3.61
C ARG A 424 -4.80 9.33 4.25
N TYR A 425 -5.84 9.67 3.49
CA TYR A 425 -7.21 9.61 3.97
C TYR A 425 -7.54 8.23 4.55
N PHE A 426 -7.10 7.17 3.87
CA PHE A 426 -7.32 5.78 4.25
C PHE A 426 -6.64 5.33 5.55
N HIS A 427 -5.87 6.21 6.22
CA HIS A 427 -5.48 5.96 7.61
C HIS A 427 -6.69 5.81 8.55
N SER A 428 -7.88 6.35 8.21
CA SER A 428 -9.11 6.12 8.99
C SER A 428 -9.59 4.67 8.97
N ALA A 429 -9.25 3.89 7.94
CA ALA A 429 -9.61 2.48 7.85
C ALA A 429 -8.78 1.55 8.76
N ILE A 430 -7.79 2.08 9.47
CA ILE A 430 -6.89 1.30 10.32
C ILE A 430 -7.62 0.81 11.57
N GLN A 431 -7.63 -0.52 11.76
CA GLN A 431 -8.13 -1.18 12.96
C GLN A 431 -7.14 -1.07 14.12
N GLY A 432 -7.63 -0.72 15.31
CA GLY A 432 -6.81 -0.69 16.53
C GLY A 432 -6.49 -2.08 17.10
N GLN A 433 -7.34 -3.07 16.80
CA GLN A 433 -7.14 -4.47 17.19
C GLN A 433 -7.03 -5.35 15.96
N ILE A 434 -6.00 -6.20 15.92
CA ILE A 434 -5.76 -7.14 14.83
C ILE A 434 -6.14 -8.55 15.30
N HIS A 435 -7.18 -9.13 14.71
CA HIS A 435 -7.68 -10.43 15.14
C HIS A 435 -6.84 -11.60 14.60
N LEU A 436 -6.61 -12.59 15.47
CA LEU A 436 -6.11 -13.90 15.09
C LEU A 436 -7.30 -14.79 14.72
N ILE A 437 -7.43 -15.11 13.43
CA ILE A 437 -8.59 -15.83 12.89
C ILE A 437 -8.22 -17.29 12.64
N GLY A 438 -9.01 -18.23 13.15
CA GLY A 438 -8.86 -19.67 12.88
C GLY A 438 -9.54 -20.11 11.57
N GLU A 439 -9.37 -21.38 11.19
CA GLU A 439 -9.96 -21.97 9.97
C GLU A 439 -11.48 -21.76 9.84
N GLN A 440 -12.21 -21.76 10.97
CA GLN A 440 -13.66 -21.54 10.99
C GLN A 440 -14.08 -20.07 10.79
N ARG A 441 -13.14 -19.18 10.44
CA ARG A 441 -13.37 -17.73 10.29
C ARG A 441 -13.89 -17.05 11.56
N LYS A 442 -13.43 -17.56 12.70
CA LYS A 442 -13.73 -17.00 14.03
C LYS A 442 -12.43 -16.51 14.68
N ALA A 443 -12.50 -15.36 15.32
CA ALA A 443 -11.42 -14.85 16.14
C ALA A 443 -11.26 -15.71 17.40
N PHE A 444 -10.02 -16.07 17.74
CA PHE A 444 -9.68 -16.73 19.01
C PHE A 444 -8.72 -15.89 19.87
N GLY A 445 -8.21 -14.78 19.31
CA GLY A 445 -7.34 -13.83 19.99
C GLY A 445 -7.26 -12.52 19.20
N ALA A 446 -6.63 -11.52 19.79
CA ALA A 446 -6.42 -10.21 19.18
C ALA A 446 -5.10 -9.59 19.65
N LEU A 447 -4.44 -8.88 18.74
CA LEU A 447 -3.25 -8.08 18.99
C LEU A 447 -3.65 -6.61 19.06
N ARG A 448 -3.18 -5.89 20.07
CA ARG A 448 -3.32 -4.43 20.11
C ARG A 448 -2.28 -3.81 19.18
N LEU A 449 -2.70 -3.09 18.14
CA LEU A 449 -1.82 -2.60 17.08
C LEU A 449 -0.60 -1.85 17.63
N SER A 450 -0.80 -0.97 18.61
CA SER A 450 0.27 -0.14 19.19
C SER A 450 1.39 -0.91 19.91
N ASP A 451 1.19 -2.19 20.26
CA ASP A 451 2.22 -3.04 20.87
C ASP A 451 3.16 -3.70 19.84
N PHE A 452 2.74 -3.76 18.58
CA PHE A 452 3.41 -4.54 17.54
C PHE A 452 3.97 -3.70 16.38
N PHE A 453 3.94 -2.37 16.51
CA PHE A 453 4.62 -1.55 15.51
C PHE A 453 6.12 -1.82 15.49
N ASN A 454 6.68 -2.08 14.30
CA ASN A 454 8.09 -2.43 14.10
C ASN A 454 8.55 -3.69 14.88
N ARG A 455 7.62 -4.57 15.28
CA ARG A 455 7.91 -5.79 16.06
C ARG A 455 7.24 -7.01 15.43
N PRO A 456 7.83 -7.58 14.38
CA PRO A 456 7.19 -8.62 13.58
C PRO A 456 7.28 -10.03 14.21
N GLY A 457 7.92 -10.19 15.37
CA GLY A 457 8.15 -11.50 16.00
C GLY A 457 6.88 -12.32 16.23
N VAL A 458 5.75 -11.64 16.51
CA VAL A 458 4.44 -12.27 16.69
C VAL A 458 3.98 -13.12 15.50
N ILE A 459 4.50 -12.86 14.29
CA ILE A 459 4.12 -13.59 13.07
C ILE A 459 4.64 -15.03 13.09
N GLU A 460 5.82 -15.28 13.70
CA GLU A 460 6.41 -16.62 13.78
C GLU A 460 5.79 -17.48 14.89
N GLU A 461 5.04 -16.87 15.81
CA GLU A 461 4.44 -17.56 16.95
C GLU A 461 3.30 -18.49 16.51
N GLY A 462 3.45 -19.80 16.75
CA GLY A 462 2.41 -20.79 16.47
C GLY A 462 1.90 -20.73 15.03
N ASP A 463 0.59 -20.55 14.86
CA ASP A 463 -0.09 -20.45 13.56
C ASP A 463 -0.39 -18.98 13.17
N ASN A 464 0.36 -18.02 13.69
CA ASN A 464 0.02 -16.60 13.51
C ASN A 464 0.16 -16.11 12.07
N MET A 465 1.14 -16.61 11.29
CA MET A 465 1.23 -16.29 9.85
C MET A 465 -0.09 -16.57 9.12
N ASP A 466 -0.67 -17.75 9.30
CA ASP A 466 -1.93 -18.11 8.65
C ASP A 466 -3.13 -17.46 9.34
N SER A 467 -3.10 -17.30 10.66
CA SER A 467 -4.18 -16.66 11.40
C SER A 467 -4.34 -15.18 11.06
N LEU A 468 -3.22 -14.47 10.86
CA LEU A 468 -3.19 -13.08 10.39
C LEU A 468 -3.56 -12.99 8.91
N THR A 469 -3.13 -13.94 8.08
CA THR A 469 -3.54 -14.00 6.66
C THR A 469 -5.05 -14.25 6.52
N ARG A 470 -5.62 -15.16 7.31
CA ARG A 470 -7.07 -15.35 7.42
C ARG A 470 -7.73 -14.07 7.94
N GLY A 471 -7.10 -13.36 8.88
CA GLY A 471 -7.50 -12.06 9.41
C GLY A 471 -7.65 -10.99 8.33
N LEU A 472 -6.66 -10.82 7.45
CA LEU A 472 -6.71 -9.89 6.32
C LEU A 472 -7.98 -10.09 5.48
N ALA A 473 -8.35 -11.34 5.24
CA ALA A 473 -9.47 -11.71 4.39
C ALA A 473 -10.82 -11.83 5.14
N THR A 474 -10.86 -11.68 6.46
CA THR A 474 -12.07 -11.96 7.26
C THR A 474 -12.48 -10.79 8.13
N GLN A 475 -11.52 -10.17 8.82
CA GLN A 475 -11.77 -9.03 9.69
C GLN A 475 -12.14 -7.82 8.83
N ASN A 476 -13.12 -7.04 9.28
CA ASN A 476 -13.49 -5.77 8.68
C ASN A 476 -12.35 -4.75 8.86
N GLN A 477 -12.18 -3.83 7.91
CA GLN A 477 -11.45 -2.57 8.19
C GLN A 477 -12.34 -1.63 9.03
N GLU A 478 -11.80 -0.53 9.55
CA GLU A 478 -12.65 0.59 10.00
C GLU A 478 -13.24 1.32 8.78
N GLU A 479 -14.36 2.00 8.96
CA GLU A 479 -15.00 2.80 7.92
C GLU A 479 -14.06 3.94 7.47
N VAL A 480 -14.00 4.20 6.17
CA VAL A 480 -13.22 5.32 5.63
C VAL A 480 -13.98 6.61 5.90
N ASP A 481 -13.78 7.20 7.06
CA ASP A 481 -14.51 8.39 7.49
C ASP A 481 -13.58 9.36 8.26
N PRO A 482 -14.11 10.45 8.88
CA PRO A 482 -13.30 11.35 9.68
C PRO A 482 -12.84 10.79 11.03
N PHE A 483 -13.15 9.56 11.42
CA PHE A 483 -12.74 8.99 12.70
C PHE A 483 -11.44 8.21 12.56
N LEU A 484 -10.60 8.25 13.60
CA LEU A 484 -9.34 7.52 13.63
C LEU A 484 -9.12 6.92 15.01
N THR A 485 -8.77 5.63 15.03
CA THR A 485 -8.47 4.93 16.28
C THR A 485 -7.34 5.60 17.07
N SER A 486 -7.49 5.67 18.39
CA SER A 486 -6.45 6.11 19.34
C SER A 486 -5.16 5.29 19.23
N GLU A 487 -5.22 4.07 18.69
CA GLU A 487 -4.04 3.25 18.43
C GLU A 487 -3.05 3.91 17.45
N ILE A 488 -3.50 4.87 16.63
CA ILE A 488 -2.66 5.66 15.72
C ILE A 488 -2.68 7.17 15.98
N THR A 489 -3.66 7.71 16.71
CA THR A 489 -3.69 9.15 17.06
C THR A 489 -3.09 9.46 18.43
N ASP A 490 -2.98 8.46 19.32
CA ASP A 490 -2.46 8.63 20.68
C ASP A 490 -1.30 7.66 20.98
N TYR A 491 -1.30 6.48 20.36
CA TYR A 491 -0.40 5.38 20.70
C TYR A 491 0.54 4.94 19.56
N LEU A 492 0.61 5.68 18.46
CA LEU A 492 1.48 5.34 17.33
C LEU A 492 2.94 5.22 17.77
N PHE A 493 3.57 4.08 17.49
CA PHE A 493 4.95 3.79 17.87
C PHE A 493 5.26 4.00 19.37
N ARG A 494 4.29 3.76 20.27
CA ARG A 494 4.51 3.92 21.71
C ARG A 494 5.58 3.01 22.29
N ASN A 495 5.85 1.85 21.68
CA ASN A 495 6.94 0.93 22.05
C ASN A 495 7.02 0.65 23.58
N GLY A 496 5.86 0.37 24.19
CA GLY A 496 5.74 0.12 25.63
C GLY A 496 5.59 1.36 26.53
N MET A 497 5.74 2.57 25.98
CA MET A 497 5.48 3.83 26.68
C MET A 497 3.97 4.06 26.88
N PRO A 498 3.56 4.88 27.87
CA PRO A 498 2.14 5.13 28.16
C PRO A 498 1.41 5.95 27.07
N PHE A 499 2.15 6.57 26.15
CA PHE A 499 1.64 7.28 24.98
C PHE A 499 2.63 7.14 23.82
N GLY A 500 2.17 7.44 22.61
CA GLY A 500 2.97 7.46 21.38
C GLY A 500 2.83 8.79 20.66
N ARG A 501 2.70 8.72 19.34
CA ARG A 501 2.54 9.87 18.45
C ARG A 501 1.12 9.89 17.86
N ASP A 502 0.81 11.03 17.22
CA ASP A 502 -0.45 11.24 16.49
C ASP A 502 -0.22 11.25 14.97
N LEU A 503 -0.65 10.17 14.29
CA LEU A 503 -0.51 10.01 12.85
C LEU A 503 -1.23 11.11 12.06
N ARG A 504 -2.43 11.50 12.48
CA ARG A 504 -3.21 12.54 11.78
C ARG A 504 -2.59 13.92 11.94
N ALA A 505 -2.08 14.24 13.13
CA ALA A 505 -1.30 15.46 13.33
C ALA A 505 -0.02 15.47 12.48
N ILE A 506 0.65 14.32 12.32
CA ILE A 506 1.81 14.16 11.43
C ILE A 506 1.42 14.39 9.97
N ASP A 507 0.29 13.85 9.50
CA ASP A 507 -0.17 14.04 8.12
C ASP A 507 -0.44 15.52 7.82
N ILE A 508 -1.10 16.23 8.74
CA ILE A 508 -1.36 17.68 8.63
C ILE A 508 -0.03 18.45 8.61
N GLN A 509 0.86 18.18 9.57
CA GLN A 509 2.17 18.84 9.66
C GLN A 509 3.04 18.56 8.41
N ARG A 510 2.98 17.33 7.87
CA ARG A 510 3.69 16.92 6.65
C ARG A 510 3.12 17.62 5.42
N GLY A 511 1.81 17.80 5.32
CA GLY A 511 1.20 18.59 4.24
C GLY A 511 1.72 20.03 4.23
N ARG A 512 1.86 20.65 5.40
CA ARG A 512 2.44 22.00 5.56
C ARG A 512 3.93 22.04 5.23
N ASP A 513 4.69 21.05 5.71
CA ASP A 513 6.12 20.88 5.39
C ASP A 513 6.38 20.75 3.88
N HIS A 514 5.50 20.03 3.19
CA HIS A 514 5.55 19.83 1.74
C HIS A 514 4.97 20.98 0.92
N GLY A 515 4.52 22.05 1.59
CA GLY A 515 3.91 23.21 0.95
C GLY A 515 2.72 22.84 0.08
N LEU A 516 1.85 21.92 0.51
CA LEU A 516 0.62 21.64 -0.23
C LEU A 516 -0.26 22.90 -0.28
N SER A 517 -0.83 23.19 -1.45
CA SER A 517 -1.86 24.24 -1.58
C SER A 517 -3.07 23.92 -0.70
N SER A 518 -3.89 24.94 -0.43
CA SER A 518 -5.05 24.79 0.46
C SER A 518 -6.07 23.81 -0.09
N TYR A 519 -6.91 23.26 0.80
CA TYR A 519 -8.09 22.50 0.40
C TYR A 519 -8.96 23.28 -0.60
N ASN A 520 -9.14 24.59 -0.39
CA ASN A 520 -9.97 25.42 -1.24
C ASN A 520 -9.40 25.59 -2.66
N ASP A 521 -8.07 25.64 -2.81
CA ASP A 521 -7.43 25.68 -4.12
C ASP A 521 -7.56 24.34 -4.85
N TYR A 522 -7.40 23.22 -4.14
CA TYR A 522 -7.62 21.88 -4.70
C TYR A 522 -9.08 21.63 -5.08
N ARG A 523 -10.05 22.05 -4.26
CA ARG A 523 -11.48 21.94 -4.61
C ARG A 523 -11.76 22.68 -5.92
N GLN A 524 -11.21 23.90 -6.06
CA GLN A 524 -11.37 24.71 -7.27
C GLN A 524 -10.72 24.05 -8.48
N PHE A 525 -9.50 23.53 -8.32
CA PHE A 525 -8.80 22.78 -9.35
C PHE A 525 -9.62 21.59 -9.84
N CYS A 526 -10.21 20.85 -8.91
CA CYS A 526 -11.06 19.69 -9.17
C CYS A 526 -12.49 20.03 -9.65
N GLY A 527 -12.78 21.31 -9.91
CA GLY A 527 -14.01 21.75 -10.55
C GLY A 527 -15.15 22.10 -9.59
N LEU A 528 -14.91 22.12 -8.28
CA LEU A 528 -15.86 22.64 -7.30
C LEU A 528 -15.76 24.17 -7.22
N PRO A 529 -16.82 24.88 -6.78
CA PRO A 529 -16.74 26.31 -6.51
C PRO A 529 -15.72 26.63 -5.44
N LYS A 530 -14.96 27.72 -5.60
CA LYS A 530 -14.09 28.22 -4.53
C LYS A 530 -14.95 28.79 -3.39
N ALA A 531 -14.68 28.39 -2.16
CA ALA A 531 -15.36 28.94 -0.99
C ALA A 531 -14.88 30.37 -0.70
N HIS A 532 -15.81 31.26 -0.40
CA HIS A 532 -15.54 32.60 0.12
C HIS A 532 -15.93 32.73 1.60
N SER A 533 -16.74 31.80 2.11
CA SER A 533 -17.10 31.62 3.51
C SER A 533 -17.04 30.14 3.89
N PHE A 534 -16.98 29.81 5.18
CA PHE A 534 -16.97 28.40 5.62
C PHE A 534 -18.26 27.67 5.23
N GLN A 535 -19.38 28.38 5.17
CA GLN A 535 -20.68 27.82 4.76
C GLN A 535 -20.67 27.31 3.31
N ASP A 536 -19.80 27.84 2.45
CA ASP A 536 -19.66 27.39 1.06
C ASP A 536 -19.04 25.97 0.94
N PHE A 537 -18.56 25.38 2.04
CA PHE A 537 -18.19 23.96 2.10
C PHE A 537 -19.39 23.01 2.28
N GLY A 538 -20.60 23.55 2.45
CA GLY A 538 -21.83 22.78 2.72
C GLY A 538 -22.33 21.90 1.57
N ASP A 539 -21.65 21.91 0.42
CA ASP A 539 -21.91 20.99 -0.70
C ASP A 539 -21.43 19.57 -0.39
N TYR A 540 -20.33 19.40 0.35
CA TYR A 540 -19.80 18.08 0.72
C TYR A 540 -19.41 17.92 2.19
N ILE A 541 -19.24 19.00 2.96
CA ILE A 541 -18.87 18.92 4.39
C ILE A 541 -20.12 19.13 5.26
N SER A 542 -20.26 18.34 6.33
CA SER A 542 -21.40 18.45 7.24
C SER A 542 -21.41 19.79 8.00
N PRO A 543 -22.58 20.33 8.36
CA PRO A 543 -22.68 21.57 9.13
C PRO A 543 -21.86 21.55 10.44
N GLU A 544 -21.87 20.42 11.16
CA GLU A 544 -21.09 20.24 12.39
C GLU A 544 -19.57 20.39 12.13
N ASN A 545 -19.07 19.79 11.05
CA ASN A 545 -17.65 19.89 10.71
C ASN A 545 -17.30 21.28 10.18
N ILE A 546 -18.21 21.96 9.48
CA ILE A 546 -18.04 23.37 9.06
C ILE A 546 -17.90 24.28 10.27
N GLU A 547 -18.73 24.10 11.31
CA GLU A 547 -18.62 24.87 12.56
C GLU A 547 -17.26 24.64 13.23
N LYS A 548 -16.80 23.39 13.33
CA LYS A 548 -15.48 23.07 13.90
C LYS A 548 -14.33 23.65 13.07
N ILE A 549 -14.41 23.61 11.73
CA ILE A 549 -13.41 24.24 10.85
C ILE A 549 -13.38 25.75 11.11
N ALA A 550 -14.55 26.40 11.18
CA ALA A 550 -14.66 27.84 11.40
C ALA A 550 -14.15 28.28 12.79
N LEU A 551 -14.18 27.39 13.78
CA LEU A 551 -13.57 27.61 15.10
C LEU A 551 -12.04 27.50 15.07
N LEU A 552 -11.48 26.70 14.16
CA LEU A 552 -10.04 26.40 14.12
C LEU A 552 -9.26 27.29 13.13
N TYR A 553 -9.84 27.56 11.97
CA TYR A 553 -9.20 28.29 10.88
C TYR A 553 -9.76 29.69 10.76
N ALA A 554 -8.92 30.66 10.38
CA ALA A 554 -9.35 32.06 10.22
C ALA A 554 -10.09 32.31 8.90
N HIS A 555 -9.79 31.52 7.86
CA HIS A 555 -10.39 31.68 6.52
C HIS A 555 -10.49 30.33 5.78
N PRO A 556 -11.44 30.14 4.84
CA PRO A 556 -11.53 28.93 4.01
C PRO A 556 -10.23 28.56 3.26
N ASP A 557 -9.48 29.57 2.81
CA ASP A 557 -8.17 29.37 2.15
C ASP A 557 -7.06 28.88 3.09
N ASP A 558 -7.31 28.81 4.41
CA ASP A 558 -6.35 28.30 5.38
C ASP A 558 -6.49 26.80 5.65
N VAL A 559 -7.60 26.18 5.24
CA VAL A 559 -7.89 24.77 5.50
C VAL A 559 -6.86 23.89 4.78
N ASP A 560 -6.14 23.07 5.55
CA ASP A 560 -5.15 22.13 5.01
C ASP A 560 -5.84 21.10 4.09
N LEU A 561 -5.20 20.72 2.98
CA LEU A 561 -5.75 19.74 2.03
C LEU A 561 -6.16 18.41 2.71
N VAL A 562 -5.29 17.90 3.59
CA VAL A 562 -5.53 16.68 4.39
C VAL A 562 -6.82 16.80 5.19
N VAL A 563 -7.10 17.99 5.72
CA VAL A 563 -8.23 18.24 6.62
C VAL A 563 -9.52 18.34 5.82
N GLY A 564 -9.59 19.30 4.90
CA GLY A 564 -10.82 19.54 4.14
C GLY A 564 -11.24 18.33 3.30
N GLY A 565 -10.28 17.69 2.61
CA GLY A 565 -10.57 16.52 1.78
C GLY A 565 -11.02 15.30 2.58
N SER A 566 -10.58 15.14 3.83
CA SER A 566 -11.01 14.01 4.70
C SER A 566 -12.42 14.19 5.26
N LEU A 567 -12.96 15.41 5.22
CA LEU A 567 -14.28 15.75 5.76
C LEU A 567 -15.37 15.81 4.68
N GLU A 568 -14.98 15.64 3.41
CA GLU A 568 -15.93 15.53 2.31
C GLU A 568 -16.72 14.23 2.39
N LYS A 569 -18.03 14.34 2.20
CA LYS A 569 -18.90 13.19 1.96
C LYS A 569 -18.45 12.45 0.70
N HIS A 570 -18.45 11.13 0.76
CA HIS A 570 -18.08 10.29 -0.38
C HIS A 570 -18.99 10.49 -1.58
N ILE A 571 -18.39 10.41 -2.75
CA ILE A 571 -19.14 10.22 -3.99
C ILE A 571 -19.75 8.80 -3.98
N LYS A 572 -20.92 8.66 -4.58
CA LYS A 572 -21.59 7.35 -4.67
C LYS A 572 -20.65 6.32 -5.32
N ASP A 573 -20.60 5.12 -4.74
CA ASP A 573 -19.79 3.98 -5.19
C ASP A 573 -18.26 4.22 -5.13
N THR A 574 -17.81 5.19 -4.31
CA THR A 574 -16.40 5.45 -3.99
C THR A 574 -16.22 5.53 -2.47
N LEU A 575 -14.97 5.51 -2.00
CA LEU A 575 -14.61 5.71 -0.58
C LEU A 575 -13.90 7.05 -0.38
N SER A 576 -14.25 8.06 -1.17
CA SER A 576 -13.61 9.37 -1.10
C SER A 576 -14.53 10.47 -1.59
N GLY A 577 -14.38 11.67 -1.03
CA GLY A 577 -14.99 12.87 -1.56
C GLY A 577 -14.45 13.27 -2.95
N PRO A 578 -15.11 14.25 -3.61
CA PRO A 578 -14.76 14.69 -4.96
C PRO A 578 -13.31 15.18 -5.11
N THR A 579 -12.76 15.87 -4.11
CA THR A 579 -11.41 16.45 -4.21
C THR A 579 -10.34 15.36 -4.18
N PHE A 580 -10.43 14.42 -3.23
CA PHE A 580 -9.50 13.28 -3.20
C PHE A 580 -9.72 12.31 -4.35
N LEU A 581 -10.97 12.10 -4.79
CA LEU A 581 -11.26 11.30 -5.99
C LEU A 581 -10.55 11.86 -7.23
N CYS A 582 -10.65 13.17 -7.45
CA CYS A 582 -9.97 13.89 -8.54
C CYS A 582 -8.44 13.68 -8.52
N ILE A 583 -7.80 13.86 -7.35
CA ILE A 583 -6.35 13.67 -7.19
C ILE A 583 -5.95 12.21 -7.44
N MET A 584 -6.71 11.24 -6.91
CA MET A 584 -6.42 9.81 -7.08
C MET A 584 -6.62 9.35 -8.52
N LEU A 585 -7.68 9.80 -9.20
CA LEU A 585 -7.91 9.47 -10.62
C LEU A 585 -6.72 9.91 -11.48
N GLU A 586 -6.22 11.12 -11.26
CA GLU A 586 -5.06 11.64 -12.00
C GLU A 586 -3.78 10.88 -11.65
N GLN A 587 -3.53 10.55 -10.37
CA GLN A 587 -2.36 9.75 -9.99
C GLN A 587 -2.38 8.37 -10.65
N PHE A 588 -3.48 7.63 -10.52
CA PHE A 588 -3.53 6.27 -11.04
C PHE A 588 -3.53 6.26 -12.57
N TYR A 589 -4.11 7.28 -13.19
CA TYR A 589 -4.02 7.46 -14.64
C TYR A 589 -2.56 7.55 -15.08
N ARG A 590 -1.76 8.39 -14.41
CA ARG A 590 -0.32 8.48 -14.66
C ARG A 590 0.38 7.14 -14.48
N THR A 591 0.21 6.48 -13.32
CA THR A 591 0.93 5.21 -13.05
C THR A 591 0.65 4.12 -14.09
N ARG A 592 -0.51 4.15 -14.75
CA ARG A 592 -0.84 3.27 -15.86
C ARG A 592 -0.22 3.73 -17.16
N VAL A 593 -0.59 4.92 -17.65
CA VAL A 593 -0.26 5.34 -19.01
C VAL A 593 1.19 5.75 -19.19
N SER A 594 1.90 6.15 -18.12
CA SER A 594 3.34 6.45 -18.20
C SER A 594 4.22 5.22 -18.05
N ASP A 595 3.64 4.02 -17.89
CA ASP A 595 4.39 2.78 -17.69
C ASP A 595 4.44 1.95 -18.99
N ARG A 596 5.57 2.00 -19.69
CA ARG A 596 5.81 1.24 -20.94
C ARG A 596 5.66 -0.27 -20.76
N PHE A 597 5.84 -0.75 -19.54
CA PHE A 597 5.79 -2.16 -19.17
C PHE A 597 4.48 -2.55 -18.48
N PHE A 598 3.46 -1.68 -18.46
CA PHE A 598 2.15 -1.99 -17.86
C PHE A 598 1.59 -3.28 -18.46
N TYR A 599 1.09 -4.19 -17.61
CA TYR A 599 0.92 -5.61 -17.97
C TYR A 599 0.03 -5.90 -19.19
N GLU A 600 -0.90 -5.00 -19.52
CA GLU A 600 -1.83 -5.14 -20.66
C GLU A 600 -1.24 -4.72 -22.01
N THR A 601 -0.02 -4.18 -22.04
CA THR A 601 0.62 -3.68 -23.26
C THR A 601 0.79 -4.79 -24.30
N GLY A 602 0.38 -4.50 -25.54
CA GLY A 602 0.59 -5.34 -26.71
C GLY A 602 1.91 -5.03 -27.44
N ASN A 603 2.82 -4.26 -26.82
CA ASN A 603 4.11 -3.94 -27.41
C ASN A 603 4.93 -5.23 -27.65
N PRO A 604 5.40 -5.52 -28.88
CA PRO A 604 6.03 -6.79 -29.23
C PRO A 604 7.37 -7.06 -28.52
N HIS A 605 7.99 -6.04 -27.91
CA HIS A 605 9.27 -6.18 -27.23
C HIS A 605 9.15 -6.43 -25.73
N VAL A 606 8.04 -6.00 -25.10
CA VAL A 606 7.87 -6.05 -23.64
C VAL A 606 6.55 -6.66 -23.17
N GLY A 607 5.56 -6.78 -24.07
CA GLY A 607 4.24 -7.31 -23.78
C GLY A 607 4.24 -8.82 -23.52
N PHE A 608 3.22 -9.29 -22.81
CA PHE A 608 2.93 -10.71 -22.66
C PHE A 608 2.25 -11.24 -23.94
N THR A 609 2.30 -12.55 -24.15
CA THR A 609 1.45 -13.14 -25.19
C THR A 609 -0.03 -13.06 -24.77
N PRO A 610 -0.98 -13.16 -25.71
CA PRO A 610 -2.40 -13.19 -25.36
C PRO A 610 -2.75 -14.31 -24.36
N GLU A 611 -2.09 -15.48 -24.47
CA GLU A 611 -2.25 -16.63 -23.57
C GLU A 611 -1.78 -16.28 -22.15
N GLN A 612 -0.57 -15.71 -22.03
CA GLN A 612 -0.02 -15.28 -20.75
C GLN A 612 -0.89 -14.21 -20.09
N LEU A 613 -1.36 -13.22 -20.86
CA LEU A 613 -2.23 -12.16 -20.36
C LEU A 613 -3.57 -12.71 -19.84
N ARG A 614 -4.14 -13.74 -20.50
CA ARG A 614 -5.36 -14.40 -20.02
C ARG A 614 -5.16 -15.10 -18.68
N GLU A 615 -3.99 -15.67 -18.42
CA GLU A 615 -3.70 -16.28 -17.12
C GLU A 615 -3.42 -15.24 -16.04
N ILE A 616 -2.65 -14.18 -16.35
CA ILE A 616 -2.41 -13.06 -15.42
C ILE A 616 -3.72 -12.45 -14.92
N ARG A 617 -4.72 -12.30 -15.81
CA ARG A 617 -6.06 -11.77 -15.45
C ARG A 617 -6.90 -12.68 -14.55
N LYS A 618 -6.41 -13.86 -14.16
CA LYS A 618 -7.03 -14.74 -13.16
C LYS A 618 -6.45 -14.53 -11.76
N SER A 619 -5.39 -13.74 -11.64
CA SER A 619 -4.73 -13.47 -10.36
C SER A 619 -5.70 -12.74 -9.44
N THR A 620 -5.78 -13.21 -8.19
CA THR A 620 -6.56 -12.55 -7.16
C THR A 620 -5.80 -12.46 -5.87
N VAL A 621 -6.11 -11.48 -5.02
CA VAL A 621 -5.54 -11.40 -3.67
C VAL A 621 -5.83 -12.67 -2.85
N SER A 622 -7.02 -13.25 -3.03
CA SER A 622 -7.41 -14.52 -2.40
C SER A 622 -6.51 -15.67 -2.82
N ARG A 623 -6.13 -15.73 -4.11
CA ARG A 623 -5.24 -16.78 -4.62
C ARG A 623 -3.83 -16.62 -4.06
N LEU A 624 -3.32 -15.39 -3.97
CA LEU A 624 -2.02 -15.12 -3.33
C LEU A 624 -2.00 -15.66 -1.90
N PHE A 625 -3.07 -15.45 -1.13
CA PHE A 625 -3.17 -15.97 0.24
C PHE A 625 -3.19 -17.49 0.27
N CYS A 626 -3.94 -18.15 -0.62
CA CYS A 626 -4.00 -19.61 -0.67
C CYS A 626 -2.65 -20.24 -1.01
N ASP A 627 -1.96 -19.70 -2.02
CA ASP A 627 -0.75 -20.32 -2.55
C ASP A 627 0.49 -20.09 -1.67
N ASN A 628 0.45 -19.08 -0.81
CA ASN A 628 1.62 -18.61 -0.07
C ASN A 628 1.45 -18.59 1.46
N GLY A 629 0.26 -18.92 1.98
CA GLY A 629 0.08 -19.33 3.38
C GLY A 629 0.72 -20.70 3.64
N ASP A 630 0.94 -21.05 4.90
CA ASP A 630 1.55 -22.34 5.23
C ASP A 630 0.53 -23.49 5.14
N HIS A 631 -0.72 -23.27 5.58
CA HIS A 631 -1.78 -24.28 5.65
C HIS A 631 -3.19 -23.71 5.35
N ILE A 632 -3.30 -22.71 4.47
CA ILE A 632 -4.59 -22.11 4.11
C ILE A 632 -5.36 -23.01 3.15
N GLN A 633 -6.36 -23.73 3.67
CA GLN A 633 -7.14 -24.71 2.88
C GLN A 633 -8.38 -24.11 2.21
N TYR A 634 -8.93 -23.05 2.80
CA TYR A 634 -10.15 -22.39 2.34
C TYR A 634 -9.89 -20.90 2.17
N MET A 635 -10.54 -20.27 1.21
CA MET A 635 -10.56 -18.81 1.07
C MET A 635 -11.82 -18.38 0.32
N GLN A 636 -12.32 -17.19 0.60
CA GLN A 636 -13.37 -16.60 -0.22
C GLN A 636 -12.80 -16.10 -1.57
N PRO A 637 -13.61 -16.04 -2.64
CA PRO A 637 -13.12 -15.55 -3.93
C PRO A 637 -12.79 -14.05 -3.92
N GLU A 638 -13.60 -13.22 -3.26
CA GLU A 638 -13.40 -11.76 -3.17
C GLU A 638 -12.62 -11.40 -1.89
N GLY A 639 -11.30 -11.44 -1.93
CA GLY A 639 -10.45 -11.33 -0.73
C GLY A 639 -10.51 -9.97 -0.03
N PHE A 640 -10.90 -8.92 -0.75
CA PHE A 640 -11.11 -7.58 -0.21
C PHE A 640 -12.50 -7.38 0.43
N ARG A 641 -13.45 -8.30 0.21
CA ARG A 641 -14.83 -8.14 0.65
C ARG A 641 -15.19 -9.11 1.78
N VAL A 642 -15.94 -8.62 2.76
CA VAL A 642 -16.37 -9.40 3.92
C VAL A 642 -17.19 -10.61 3.48
N ILE A 643 -17.04 -11.72 4.19
CA ILE A 643 -17.73 -12.98 3.91
C ILE A 643 -19.24 -12.80 4.11
N GLY A 644 -20.01 -13.12 3.07
CA GLY A 644 -21.47 -13.12 3.04
C GLY A 644 -22.02 -14.23 2.16
N GLU A 645 -23.32 -14.21 1.85
CA GLU A 645 -23.97 -15.31 1.10
C GLU A 645 -23.35 -15.54 -0.29
N LYS A 646 -22.84 -14.49 -0.95
CA LYS A 646 -22.21 -14.53 -2.27
C LYS A 646 -20.68 -14.71 -2.24
N THR A 647 -20.04 -14.62 -1.07
CA THR A 647 -18.57 -14.67 -0.88
C THR A 647 -18.17 -15.77 0.10
N ARG A 648 -18.90 -16.89 0.13
CA ARG A 648 -18.60 -18.01 1.02
C ARG A 648 -17.22 -18.60 0.72
N CYS A 649 -16.49 -18.99 1.76
CA CYS A 649 -15.22 -19.69 1.59
C CYS A 649 -15.44 -20.98 0.79
N CYS A 650 -14.62 -21.18 -0.25
CA CYS A 650 -14.53 -22.42 -0.98
C CYS A 650 -13.21 -23.11 -0.65
N LEU A 651 -13.14 -24.42 -0.94
CA LEU A 651 -11.86 -25.12 -0.99
C LEU A 651 -10.94 -24.34 -1.92
N ALA A 652 -9.70 -24.10 -1.49
CA ALA A 652 -8.64 -23.67 -2.38
C ALA A 652 -8.44 -24.81 -3.40
N THR A 653 -9.22 -24.81 -4.47
CA THR A 653 -9.04 -25.80 -5.53
C THR A 653 -7.66 -25.56 -6.12
N PRO A 654 -6.81 -26.60 -6.23
CA PRO A 654 -5.62 -26.49 -7.04
C PRO A 654 -6.11 -26.23 -8.47
N TYR A 655 -6.07 -24.98 -8.92
CA TYR A 655 -6.08 -24.72 -10.34
C TYR A 655 -4.82 -25.41 -10.88
N PRO A 656 -4.91 -26.13 -12.01
CA PRO A 656 -3.68 -26.60 -12.66
C PRO A 656 -2.76 -25.38 -12.85
N PRO A 657 -1.43 -25.55 -12.70
CA PRO A 657 -0.49 -24.45 -12.80
C PRO A 657 -0.76 -23.67 -14.09
N SER A 658 -1.39 -22.52 -13.94
CA SER A 658 -1.76 -21.65 -15.05
C SER A 658 -0.55 -20.80 -15.40
N ILE A 659 0.25 -21.39 -16.30
CA ILE A 659 1.40 -20.84 -17.06
C ILE A 659 2.67 -20.53 -16.26
#